data_AF-A0A518FWI7-F1
#
_entry.id   AF-A0A518FWI7-F1
#
_cell.length_a   1.000
_cell.length_b   1.000
_cell.length_c   1.000
_cell.angle_alpha   90.00
_cell.angle_beta   90.00
_cell.angle_gamma   90.00
#
_symmetry.space_group_name_H-M   'P 1'
#
loop_
_entity.id
_entity.type
_entity.pdbx_description
1 polymer ?
#
loop_
_entity_poly.entity_id
_entity_poly.type
_entity_poly.pdbx_seq_one_letter_code
_entity_poly.pdbx_strand_id
1 'polypeptide(L)'
;MRLFHFVSIVSLFTILTFASSLPAEEQYLEFVQGLRDKNYHDTALEYLDQIEAAKDTPKEVRELIPFERAMTLMLFSRTQNLPEKQDEILNMALAQLELFTKQSPNHPKAGTANTERGKIILEKAEVEVRKAESPSEQNNKKAHQEAARKLVAQARSIFQKAYNQHEKTWKSYPATFIDKQKEPEKFAARAKAEIQFMSAQLDLAQCTYEEAQTYDPGSADFNRLLKKASEEYAKIHERYRSQVGGLYARMWQGKCFEEQGELGRALGIYDEMLSHPGKSPALRQLTDNVLQFRLICLNDDKRKDYQLVINEAEQWLRENRSRRRTAIGQGITWELARAEEMLANQEGTPKADQERILRQALTNARFVNAFRGKYRDVSRLMVGRINAKLQGGTGGDPQDFATAYGLGQDRIKQTKALKDKVAAAKNPADKKKAQVELKQFMEETARILKLALKLSDRKTDPKELDHARFLLCYTYYNLRRSYECAVLGEFIANYHDKESSQVALDAAYLALAGYLQAYNDAPKDQRYVDNQHMESICNLITEKWPQSDRANDAKIQLGNIYSQTERPVEAAKWYSKVPSSAPQYVDAQIRAGQAYWNSYLTALSRRSETKPANINEWSKLAEKHLRTGIAATEKKVPPTAAAPENLTAAKTSLAQIALDNGKYQEAIDILSKDPHSVLKAIHVAKGKKRPAKGVQSAEFANLVYQLQLRAYIGLQQIDLARKAMQQLEESASGSGGEAITEMYRQLGEKITEEIERLKAAGDAKRLADVRKSLETFLNDIFKRKDQTYGSLVWIGETYYGMGLGASEDPATARKYFDQAAAAFGEIMKRQAATGDFIPGNFEVGITLRLVNCKREQDEFEEALKLITPVLKEKDKSPEVQFEAATILQDWAESGQGDSNKKFLQAINGMELENGAVIRGWAYLARLLSSSMASSGRDDLKKMYYDAQYNSIDTRRKYGIASNDTSQLEMAKSEANVFAQISVDLPDEVWERFNQLYRQTQTDLGEDPQDLERRKAVTAAVAGNDAAQLQEASPANTQQQVAQQPETKEAKGGSSTILFLGLIVLGIGGAVAFFFFSMKGKKSRPSYQFATSSGSASTEINIAPPPATPKSSPAKPEKAARPAPSIDKPQTKKAAPEKTANRDKTSSSSSGKEKRKLTPEQIAARKAKLAQMSPEELAARKAAVAKKKAAQAKQQKKSKPNPDSESQDS
;
A
#
# COMPACT_ATOMS: atom_id res chain seq x y z
N MET A 1 87.38 45.66 14.55
CA MET A 1 86.52 44.69 13.83
C MET A 1 85.92 43.62 14.74
N ARG A 2 86.67 42.64 15.27
CA ARG A 2 86.09 41.45 15.96
C ARG A 2 85.08 41.77 17.10
N LEU A 3 85.33 42.79 17.92
CA LEU A 3 84.40 43.18 19.00
C LEU A 3 83.03 43.67 18.47
N PHE A 4 83.03 44.37 17.33
CA PHE A 4 81.82 44.97 16.74
C PHE A 4 80.83 43.90 16.25
N HIS A 5 81.34 42.84 15.61
CA HIS A 5 80.51 41.73 15.17
C HIS A 5 79.93 40.92 16.35
N PHE A 6 80.66 40.79 17.46
CA PHE A 6 80.13 40.11 18.64
C PHE A 6 78.96 40.89 19.27
N VAL A 7 79.09 42.21 19.41
CA VAL A 7 77.99 43.08 19.87
C VAL A 7 76.80 43.02 18.90
N SER A 8 77.02 43.11 17.58
CA SER A 8 75.94 42.98 16.60
C SER A 8 75.22 41.63 16.67
N ILE A 9 75.94 40.52 16.85
CA ILE A 9 75.35 39.18 16.95
C ILE A 9 74.53 39.04 18.24
N VAL A 10 75.04 39.49 19.38
CA VAL A 10 74.31 39.46 20.66
C VAL A 10 73.05 40.33 20.59
N SER A 11 73.14 41.57 20.08
CA SER A 11 71.96 42.44 19.91
C SER A 11 70.92 41.85 18.96
N LEU A 12 71.34 41.18 17.87
CA LEU A 12 70.41 40.51 16.96
C LEU A 12 69.70 39.33 17.65
N PHE A 13 70.43 38.56 18.48
CA PHE A 13 69.86 37.47 19.26
C PHE A 13 68.83 37.97 20.29
N THR A 14 69.14 39.05 21.02
CA THR A 14 68.20 39.64 21.99
C THR A 14 66.92 40.14 21.32
N ILE A 15 67.03 40.77 20.15
CA ILE A 15 65.86 41.23 19.37
C ILE A 15 65.03 40.03 18.88
N LEU A 16 65.67 38.94 18.43
CA LEU A 16 64.99 37.71 18.02
C LEU A 16 64.30 36.98 19.19
N THR A 17 64.83 37.05 20.41
CA THR A 17 64.18 36.44 21.59
C THR A 17 62.97 37.21 22.13
N PHE A 18 62.82 38.50 21.80
CA PHE A 18 61.64 39.31 22.15
C PHE A 18 60.66 39.49 20.99
N ALA A 19 60.91 38.87 19.83
CA ALA A 19 59.99 38.82 18.71
C ALA A 19 58.87 37.79 18.97
N SER A 20 58.01 38.08 19.96
CA SER A 20 56.78 37.33 20.20
C SER A 20 56.01 37.18 18.90
N SER A 21 55.87 35.95 18.41
CA SER A 21 55.01 35.65 17.28
C SER A 21 53.56 35.82 17.71
N LEU A 22 53.05 37.05 17.66
CA LEU A 22 51.63 37.32 17.73
C LEU A 22 50.96 36.45 16.65
N PRO A 23 50.08 35.50 17.03
CA PRO A 23 49.33 34.76 16.02
C PRO A 23 48.54 35.77 15.19
N ALA A 24 48.52 35.58 13.87
CA ALA A 24 47.71 36.43 13.00
C ALA A 24 46.23 36.19 13.36
N GLU A 25 45.62 37.16 14.03
CA GLU A 25 44.27 37.05 14.57
C GLU A 25 43.29 36.69 13.46
N GLU A 26 42.58 35.57 13.62
CA GLU A 26 41.73 35.03 12.57
C GLU A 26 40.52 35.95 12.35
N GLN A 27 40.32 36.38 11.10
CA GLN A 27 39.27 37.34 10.75
C GLN A 27 37.88 36.66 10.64
N TYR A 28 37.46 35.96 11.70
CA TYR A 28 36.29 35.07 11.77
C TYR A 28 35.05 35.61 11.02
N LEU A 29 34.66 36.85 11.32
CA LEU A 29 33.44 37.47 10.79
C LEU A 29 33.58 37.91 9.32
N GLU A 30 34.79 38.31 8.89
CA GLU A 30 35.07 38.65 7.50
C GLU A 30 35.10 37.41 6.61
N PHE A 31 35.61 36.28 7.13
CA PHE A 31 35.59 35.00 6.43
C PHE A 31 34.14 34.48 6.25
N VAL A 32 33.31 34.52 7.30
CA VAL A 32 31.88 34.19 7.21
C VAL A 32 31.17 35.07 6.17
N GLN A 33 31.46 36.37 6.13
CA GLN A 33 30.89 37.26 5.12
C GLN A 33 31.39 36.92 3.69
N GLY A 34 32.68 36.68 3.51
CA GLY A 34 33.27 36.29 2.23
C GLY A 34 32.78 34.94 1.68
N LEU A 35 32.28 34.05 2.54
CA LEU A 35 31.56 32.83 2.12
C LEU A 35 30.13 33.16 1.66
N ARG A 36 29.39 34.00 2.40
CA ARG A 36 28.05 34.47 2.01
C ARG A 36 28.04 35.20 0.68
N ASP A 37 29.01 36.08 0.45
CA ASP A 37 29.12 36.88 -0.78
C ASP A 37 29.41 36.02 -2.03
N LYS A 38 29.86 34.77 -1.83
CA LYS A 38 30.02 33.73 -2.86
C LYS A 38 28.85 32.74 -2.93
N ASN A 39 27.85 32.88 -2.06
CA ASN A 39 26.71 31.98 -1.85
C ASN A 39 27.05 30.60 -1.21
N TYR A 40 28.23 30.45 -0.59
CA TYR A 40 28.61 29.25 0.18
C TYR A 40 28.00 29.28 1.58
N HIS A 41 26.66 29.27 1.65
CA HIS A 41 25.92 29.44 2.89
C HIS A 41 25.95 28.19 3.81
N ASP A 42 26.05 27.01 3.21
CA ASP A 42 26.31 25.74 3.86
C ASP A 42 27.69 25.74 4.54
N THR A 43 28.76 26.00 3.80
CA THR A 43 30.12 26.11 4.35
C THR A 43 30.25 27.21 5.41
N ALA A 44 29.50 28.30 5.26
CA ALA A 44 29.44 29.36 6.27
C ALA A 44 28.76 28.95 7.58
N LEU A 45 27.83 27.97 7.55
CA LEU A 45 27.25 27.39 8.75
C LEU A 45 28.20 26.37 9.38
N GLU A 46 28.82 25.50 8.59
CA GLU A 46 29.84 24.54 9.08
C GLU A 46 31.00 25.26 9.78
N TYR A 47 31.48 26.39 9.22
CA TYR A 47 32.53 27.20 9.85
C TYR A 47 32.04 27.87 11.15
N LEU A 48 30.79 28.37 11.19
CA LEU A 48 30.20 28.91 12.42
C LEU A 48 30.08 27.85 13.53
N ASP A 49 29.84 26.60 13.17
CA ASP A 49 29.80 25.47 14.11
C ASP A 49 31.22 25.08 14.59
N GLN A 50 32.22 25.11 13.70
CA GLN A 50 33.63 24.88 14.05
C GLN A 50 34.15 25.91 15.06
N ILE A 51 33.87 27.20 14.86
CA ILE A 51 34.33 28.27 15.76
C ILE A 51 33.47 28.41 17.04
N GLU A 52 32.30 27.79 17.10
CA GLU A 52 31.58 27.65 18.38
C GLU A 52 32.22 26.58 19.27
N ALA A 53 32.67 25.48 18.66
CA ALA A 53 33.34 24.36 19.33
C ALA A 53 34.80 24.66 19.73
N ALA A 54 35.47 25.57 19.00
CA ALA A 54 36.83 26.01 19.31
C ALA A 54 36.88 26.76 20.66
N LYS A 55 37.89 26.48 21.49
CA LYS A 55 38.02 27.03 22.84
C LYS A 55 38.62 28.43 22.84
N ASP A 56 39.54 28.65 21.92
CA ASP A 56 40.34 29.84 21.66
C ASP A 56 39.59 30.97 20.96
N THR A 57 38.43 30.70 20.34
CA THR A 57 37.59 31.74 19.72
C THR A 57 37.24 32.86 20.71
N PRO A 58 37.47 34.15 20.36
CA PRO A 58 37.19 35.28 21.23
C PRO A 58 35.74 35.32 21.72
N LYS A 59 35.53 35.85 22.91
CA LYS A 59 34.20 35.91 23.54
C LYS A 59 33.23 36.76 22.70
N GLU A 60 33.73 37.84 22.14
CA GLU A 60 33.03 38.83 21.32
C GLU A 60 32.56 38.22 19.98
N VAL A 61 33.34 37.28 19.44
CA VAL A 61 32.96 36.48 18.27
C VAL A 61 31.93 35.42 18.68
N ARG A 62 32.17 34.69 19.78
CA ARG A 62 31.26 33.64 20.27
C ARG A 62 29.86 34.18 20.63
N GLU A 63 29.76 35.37 21.22
CA GLU A 63 28.48 36.06 21.47
C GLU A 63 27.71 36.41 20.18
N LEU A 64 28.40 36.53 19.03
CA LEU A 64 27.80 36.86 17.74
C LEU A 64 27.39 35.64 16.90
N ILE A 65 27.89 34.43 17.20
CA ILE A 65 27.64 33.23 16.37
C ILE A 65 26.14 33.01 16.07
N PRO A 66 25.19 33.11 17.03
CA PRO A 66 23.77 32.91 16.71
C PRO A 66 23.17 34.02 15.83
N PHE A 67 23.65 35.26 15.94
CA PHE A 67 23.27 36.34 15.02
C PHE A 67 23.77 36.06 13.61
N GLU A 68 25.03 35.64 13.47
CA GLU A 68 25.65 35.39 12.17
C GLU A 68 25.14 34.08 11.53
N ARG A 69 24.83 33.03 12.30
CA ARG A 69 24.09 31.84 11.81
C ARG A 69 22.76 32.26 11.20
N ALA A 70 22.00 33.11 11.89
CA ALA A 70 20.73 33.61 11.37
C ALA A 70 20.88 34.43 10.08
N MET A 71 21.86 35.35 10.01
CA MET A 71 22.12 36.11 8.78
C MET A 71 22.48 35.19 7.61
N THR A 72 23.25 34.13 7.84
CA THR A 72 23.55 33.11 6.83
C THR A 72 22.30 32.35 6.40
N LEU A 73 21.47 31.89 7.34
CA LEU A 73 20.20 31.20 7.05
C LEU A 73 19.20 32.10 6.30
N MET A 74 19.13 33.40 6.60
CA MET A 74 18.28 34.37 5.89
C MET A 74 18.72 34.63 4.44
N LEU A 75 19.99 34.39 4.10
CA LEU A 75 20.46 34.39 2.72
C LEU A 75 20.22 33.03 2.06
N PHE A 76 20.49 31.94 2.78
CA PHE A 76 20.28 30.57 2.30
C PHE A 76 18.81 30.25 2.00
N SER A 77 17.86 30.83 2.73
CA SER A 77 16.42 30.69 2.43
C SER A 77 16.06 31.27 1.06
N ARG A 78 16.78 32.30 0.60
CA ARG A 78 16.58 32.96 -0.71
C ARG A 78 17.12 32.15 -1.89
N THR A 79 17.99 31.16 -1.63
CA THR A 79 18.49 30.23 -2.66
C THR A 79 17.63 28.96 -2.78
N GLN A 80 16.56 28.81 -1.98
CA GLN A 80 15.71 27.62 -2.01
C GLN A 80 14.61 27.70 -3.08
N ASN A 81 14.44 26.61 -3.83
CA ASN A 81 13.36 26.47 -4.82
C ASN A 81 12.06 25.89 -4.22
N LEU A 82 12.14 25.25 -3.05
CA LEU A 82 11.03 24.59 -2.37
C LEU A 82 10.51 25.46 -1.20
N PRO A 83 9.23 25.88 -1.21
CA PRO A 83 8.68 26.75 -0.16
C PRO A 83 8.76 26.15 1.25
N GLU A 84 8.69 24.82 1.38
CA GLU A 84 8.74 24.15 2.68
C GLU A 84 10.14 24.26 3.30
N LYS A 85 11.19 24.04 2.50
CA LYS A 85 12.60 24.24 2.92
C LYS A 85 12.91 25.72 3.18
N GLN A 86 12.29 26.61 2.41
CA GLN A 86 12.41 28.05 2.64
C GLN A 86 11.84 28.45 4.01
N ASP A 87 10.64 27.96 4.37
CA ASP A 87 10.04 28.23 5.67
C ASP A 87 10.82 27.57 6.82
N GLU A 88 11.27 26.33 6.64
CA GLU A 88 12.14 25.60 7.58
C GLU A 88 13.41 26.39 7.92
N ILE A 89 14.15 26.86 6.90
CA ILE A 89 15.38 27.65 7.08
C ILE A 89 15.08 29.03 7.69
N LEU A 90 13.93 29.64 7.38
CA LEU A 90 13.48 30.88 8.05
C LEU A 90 13.08 30.65 9.51
N ASN A 91 12.54 29.48 9.87
CA ASN A 91 12.26 29.09 11.26
C ASN A 91 13.58 28.86 12.04
N MET A 92 14.58 28.23 11.41
CA MET A 92 15.93 28.12 11.97
C MET A 92 16.55 29.51 12.20
N ALA A 93 16.43 30.43 11.24
CA ALA A 93 16.91 31.80 11.38
C ALA A 93 16.21 32.53 12.54
N LEU A 94 14.88 32.41 12.65
CA LEU A 94 14.10 32.97 13.77
C LEU A 94 14.56 32.45 15.13
N ALA A 95 14.82 31.13 15.24
CA ALA A 95 15.31 30.52 16.47
C ALA A 95 16.70 31.03 16.86
N GLN A 96 17.62 31.17 15.88
CA GLN A 96 18.98 31.68 16.10
C GLN A 96 18.99 33.19 16.46
N LEU A 97 18.15 34.02 15.84
CA LEU A 97 17.96 35.42 16.27
C LEU A 97 17.33 35.50 17.66
N GLU A 98 16.36 34.64 17.98
CA GLU A 98 15.75 34.61 19.31
C GLU A 98 16.78 34.24 20.38
N LEU A 99 17.58 33.20 20.14
CA LEU A 99 18.70 32.78 20.99
C LEU A 99 19.66 33.93 21.25
N PHE A 100 20.11 34.61 20.18
CA PHE A 100 20.95 35.80 20.29
C PHE A 100 20.32 36.90 21.16
N THR A 101 19.03 37.22 20.95
CA THR A 101 18.35 38.26 21.74
C THR A 101 18.08 37.88 23.20
N LYS A 102 18.17 36.59 23.56
CA LYS A 102 18.08 36.09 24.94
C LYS A 102 19.43 36.06 25.64
N GLN A 103 20.49 35.62 24.94
CA GLN A 103 21.86 35.54 25.47
C GLN A 103 22.53 36.92 25.56
N SER A 104 22.35 37.74 24.52
CA SER A 104 23.07 39.01 24.33
C SER A 104 22.13 40.23 24.23
N PRO A 105 21.17 40.43 25.17
CA PRO A 105 20.06 41.39 25.03
C PRO A 105 20.50 42.87 24.97
N ASN A 106 21.67 43.19 25.51
CA ASN A 106 22.27 44.53 25.51
C ASN A 106 23.32 44.75 24.40
N HIS A 107 23.62 43.74 23.57
CA HIS A 107 24.64 43.86 22.53
C HIS A 107 24.19 44.83 21.42
N PRO A 108 25.09 45.63 20.79
CA PRO A 108 24.71 46.60 19.75
C PRO A 108 23.92 46.03 18.55
N LYS A 109 24.10 44.74 18.22
CA LYS A 109 23.31 44.05 17.18
C LYS A 109 21.89 43.64 17.65
N ALA A 110 21.55 43.67 18.94
CA ALA A 110 20.28 43.13 19.47
C ALA A 110 19.04 43.85 18.91
N GLY A 111 19.10 45.17 18.69
CA GLY A 111 18.05 45.90 17.97
C GLY A 111 17.89 45.43 16.53
N THR A 112 19.01 45.16 15.83
CA THR A 112 18.99 44.62 14.45
C THR A 112 18.42 43.20 14.42
N ALA A 113 18.78 42.36 15.38
CA ALA A 113 18.24 41.00 15.49
C ALA A 113 16.72 41.00 15.72
N ASN A 114 16.21 41.92 16.54
CA ASN A 114 14.76 42.10 16.69
C ASN A 114 14.11 42.65 15.42
N THR A 115 14.71 43.63 14.73
CA THR A 115 14.22 44.09 13.42
C THR A 115 14.08 42.94 12.42
N GLU A 116 15.09 42.09 12.25
CA GLU A 116 15.02 40.99 11.29
C GLU A 116 14.06 39.86 11.72
N ARG A 117 13.90 39.59 13.03
CA ARG A 117 12.84 38.69 13.54
C ARG A 117 11.45 39.23 13.21
N GLY A 118 11.23 40.53 13.41
CA GLY A 118 9.97 41.19 13.11
C GLY A 118 9.59 41.02 11.63
N LYS A 119 10.56 41.22 10.73
CA LYS A 119 10.37 41.08 9.27
C LYS A 119 9.97 39.67 8.86
N ILE A 120 10.68 38.62 9.29
CA ILE A 120 10.33 37.24 8.93
C ILE A 120 8.93 36.86 9.43
N ILE A 121 8.53 37.35 10.62
CA ILE A 121 7.18 37.10 11.17
C ILE A 121 6.11 37.90 10.40
N LEU A 122 6.44 39.10 9.90
CA LEU A 122 5.55 39.90 9.06
C LEU A 122 5.40 39.30 7.65
N GLU A 123 6.49 38.83 7.02
CA GLU A 123 6.46 38.08 5.76
C GLU A 123 5.59 36.81 5.88
N LYS A 124 5.64 36.11 7.02
CA LYS A 124 4.73 35.00 7.34
C LYS A 124 3.27 35.46 7.48
N ALA A 125 3.02 36.64 8.04
CA ALA A 125 1.66 37.21 8.08
C ALA A 125 1.14 37.53 6.67
N GLU A 126 1.95 38.10 5.79
CA GLU A 126 1.62 38.34 4.37
C GLU A 126 1.34 37.03 3.61
N VAL A 127 1.98 35.91 3.99
CA VAL A 127 1.64 34.58 3.44
C VAL A 127 0.24 34.15 3.88
N GLU A 128 -0.13 34.34 5.15
CA GLU A 128 -1.48 34.02 5.63
C GLU A 128 -2.56 34.94 5.04
N VAL A 129 -2.30 36.25 4.89
CA VAL A 129 -3.20 37.16 4.15
C VAL A 129 -3.44 36.66 2.72
N ARG A 130 -2.37 36.32 1.97
CA ARG A 130 -2.50 35.79 0.61
C ARG A 130 -3.24 34.44 0.54
N LYS A 131 -3.19 33.61 1.59
CA LYS A 131 -4.05 32.42 1.70
C LYS A 131 -5.51 32.81 1.92
N ALA A 132 -5.78 33.77 2.81
CA ALA A 132 -7.14 34.29 3.05
C ALA A 132 -7.78 34.91 1.80
N GLU A 133 -6.98 35.46 0.88
CA GLU A 133 -7.40 36.01 -0.40
C GLU A 133 -7.50 34.96 -1.53
N SER A 134 -6.84 33.81 -1.40
CA SER A 134 -6.76 32.84 -2.51
C SER A 134 -8.09 32.09 -2.69
N PRO A 135 -8.68 32.09 -3.91
CA PRO A 135 -9.94 31.40 -4.17
C PRO A 135 -9.93 29.87 -3.95
N SER A 136 -8.76 29.23 -3.78
CA SER A 136 -8.67 27.83 -3.36
C SER A 136 -8.92 27.62 -1.86
N GLU A 137 -8.61 28.61 -1.03
CA GLU A 137 -8.68 28.55 0.45
C GLU A 137 -9.89 29.31 1.03
N GLN A 138 -10.88 29.64 0.19
CA GLN A 138 -12.08 30.39 0.56
C GLN A 138 -12.82 29.82 1.80
N ASN A 139 -12.76 28.50 2.02
CA ASN A 139 -13.33 27.83 3.19
C ASN A 139 -12.55 28.11 4.49
N ASN A 140 -11.24 28.31 4.38
CA ASN A 140 -10.31 28.51 5.48
C ASN A 140 -10.03 30.00 5.76
N LYS A 141 -10.52 30.91 4.90
CA LYS A 141 -10.27 32.36 4.93
C LYS A 141 -10.20 32.98 6.33
N LYS A 142 -11.19 32.73 7.19
CA LYS A 142 -11.23 33.30 8.56
C LYS A 142 -10.07 32.83 9.44
N ALA A 143 -9.69 31.55 9.36
CA ALA A 143 -8.56 31.01 10.11
C ALA A 143 -7.23 31.63 9.65
N HIS A 144 -7.08 31.88 8.35
CA HIS A 144 -5.93 32.60 7.80
C HIS A 144 -5.91 34.09 8.23
N GLN A 145 -7.06 34.78 8.26
CA GLN A 145 -7.18 36.15 8.81
C GLN A 145 -6.86 36.22 10.32
N GLU A 146 -7.18 35.17 11.09
CA GLU A 146 -6.83 35.07 12.52
C GLU A 146 -5.35 34.75 12.73
N ALA A 147 -4.77 33.84 11.93
CA ALA A 147 -3.34 33.53 11.94
C ALA A 147 -2.49 34.76 11.56
N ALA A 148 -2.88 35.48 10.51
CA ALA A 148 -2.24 36.72 10.09
C ALA A 148 -2.25 37.77 11.21
N ARG A 149 -3.40 38.03 11.86
CA ARG A 149 -3.48 38.99 12.99
C ARG A 149 -2.57 38.63 14.15
N LYS A 150 -2.50 37.34 14.50
CA LYS A 150 -1.60 36.84 15.54
C LYS A 150 -0.12 37.09 15.18
N LEU A 151 0.26 36.86 13.92
CA LEU A 151 1.62 37.10 13.43
C LEU A 151 1.95 38.59 13.37
N VAL A 152 1.06 39.47 12.88
CA VAL A 152 1.27 40.93 12.89
C VAL A 152 1.42 41.46 14.32
N ALA A 153 0.59 40.99 15.27
CA ALA A 153 0.71 41.37 16.68
C ALA A 153 2.05 40.93 17.30
N GLN A 154 2.53 39.72 16.96
CA GLN A 154 3.83 39.21 17.39
C GLN A 154 4.99 40.03 16.76
N ALA A 155 4.92 40.32 15.47
CA ALA A 155 5.90 41.17 14.77
C ALA A 155 5.95 42.57 15.41
N ARG A 156 4.80 43.22 15.62
CA ARG A 156 4.72 44.54 16.27
C ARG A 156 5.34 44.55 17.68
N SER A 157 5.13 43.50 18.48
CA SER A 157 5.75 43.36 19.81
C SER A 157 7.28 43.30 19.74
N ILE A 158 7.82 42.64 18.72
CA ILE A 158 9.27 42.51 18.49
C ILE A 158 9.84 43.81 17.90
N PHE A 159 9.17 44.43 16.94
CA PHE A 159 9.56 45.73 16.39
C PHE A 159 9.50 46.85 17.43
N GLN A 160 8.58 46.82 18.41
CA GLN A 160 8.60 47.78 19.52
C GLN A 160 9.85 47.63 20.40
N LYS A 161 10.36 46.41 20.58
CA LYS A 161 11.65 46.19 21.27
C LYS A 161 12.82 46.73 20.44
N ALA A 162 12.81 46.48 19.12
CA ALA A 162 13.80 47.04 18.20
C ALA A 162 13.78 48.57 18.21
N TYR A 163 12.60 49.20 18.12
CA TYR A 163 12.38 50.64 18.25
C TYR A 163 13.01 51.17 19.54
N ASN A 164 12.69 50.58 20.70
CA ASN A 164 13.21 51.05 21.99
C ASN A 164 14.75 50.93 22.05
N GLN A 165 15.33 49.88 21.45
CA GLN A 165 16.77 49.67 21.39
C GLN A 165 17.48 50.65 20.43
N HIS A 166 16.94 50.86 19.23
CA HIS A 166 17.48 51.79 18.23
C HIS A 166 17.31 53.25 18.69
N GLU A 167 16.19 53.59 19.33
CA GLU A 167 15.97 54.92 19.93
C GLU A 167 17.00 55.22 21.03
N LYS A 168 17.23 54.25 21.94
CA LYS A 168 18.26 54.38 22.98
C LYS A 168 19.65 54.58 22.38
N THR A 169 19.99 53.84 21.33
CA THR A 169 21.27 53.97 20.61
C THR A 169 21.40 55.32 19.88
N TRP A 170 20.33 55.81 19.26
CA TRP A 170 20.33 57.14 18.63
C TRP A 170 20.45 58.27 19.68
N LYS A 171 19.73 58.17 20.79
CA LYS A 171 19.76 59.12 21.92
C LYS A 171 21.07 59.09 22.72
N SER A 172 21.94 58.08 22.58
CA SER A 172 23.27 58.08 23.22
C SER A 172 24.32 58.94 22.50
N TYR A 173 24.05 59.40 21.27
CA TYR A 173 24.91 60.39 20.62
C TYR A 173 24.54 61.82 21.04
N PRO A 174 25.49 62.75 21.18
CA PRO A 174 25.20 64.14 21.54
C PRO A 174 24.19 64.78 20.59
N ALA A 175 23.21 65.50 21.15
CA ALA A 175 22.25 66.26 20.35
C ALA A 175 22.90 67.43 19.57
N THR A 176 24.00 67.96 20.11
CA THR A 176 24.84 69.03 19.54
C THR A 176 25.42 68.67 18.15
N PHE A 177 26.01 69.66 17.47
CA PHE A 177 26.68 69.46 16.20
C PHE A 177 27.90 68.53 16.33
N ILE A 178 27.97 67.50 15.49
CA ILE A 178 29.17 66.66 15.32
C ILE A 178 29.82 67.08 13.99
N ASP A 179 31.08 67.50 14.04
CA ASP A 179 31.82 67.96 12.89
C ASP A 179 32.19 66.79 11.98
N LYS A 180 31.61 66.74 10.78
CA LYS A 180 31.82 65.66 9.80
C LYS A 180 33.28 65.51 9.33
N GLN A 181 34.09 66.58 9.41
CA GLN A 181 35.50 66.53 9.01
C GLN A 181 36.42 66.16 10.17
N LYS A 182 36.10 66.59 11.40
CA LYS A 182 36.92 66.31 12.60
C LYS A 182 36.58 64.99 13.30
N GLU A 183 35.31 64.57 13.25
CA GLU A 183 34.81 63.34 13.88
C GLU A 183 34.01 62.46 12.90
N PRO A 184 34.58 62.09 11.73
CA PRO A 184 33.86 61.42 10.65
C PRO A 184 33.20 60.09 11.08
N GLU A 185 33.87 59.32 11.93
CA GLU A 185 33.35 58.04 12.44
C GLU A 185 32.13 58.23 13.35
N LYS A 186 32.18 59.18 14.29
CA LYS A 186 31.05 59.48 15.19
C LYS A 186 29.88 60.09 14.43
N PHE A 187 30.16 60.92 13.42
CA PHE A 187 29.15 61.44 12.50
C PHE A 187 28.45 60.30 11.75
N ALA A 188 29.22 59.38 11.16
CA ALA A 188 28.69 58.22 10.45
C ALA A 188 27.92 57.26 11.38
N ALA A 189 28.39 57.05 12.62
CA ALA A 189 27.74 56.21 13.61
C ALA A 189 26.41 56.78 14.09
N ARG A 190 26.33 58.10 14.35
CA ARG A 190 25.06 58.79 14.66
C ARG A 190 24.08 58.72 13.49
N ALA A 191 24.53 58.97 12.27
CA ALA A 191 23.69 58.89 11.07
C ALA A 191 23.16 57.46 10.85
N LYS A 192 23.99 56.43 11.08
CA LYS A 192 23.59 55.02 11.03
C LYS A 192 22.54 54.69 12.09
N ALA A 193 22.70 55.17 13.33
CA ALA A 193 21.73 55.00 14.40
C ALA A 193 20.39 55.73 14.09
N GLU A 194 20.44 56.91 13.46
CA GLU A 194 19.23 57.62 13.01
C GLU A 194 18.48 56.85 11.92
N ILE A 195 19.20 56.29 10.94
CA ILE A 195 18.61 55.43 9.89
C ILE A 195 17.99 54.17 10.49
N GLN A 196 18.64 53.54 11.48
CA GLN A 196 18.09 52.37 12.18
C GLN A 196 16.83 52.72 13.00
N PHE A 197 16.82 53.88 13.66
CA PHE A 197 15.65 54.36 14.39
C PHE A 197 14.48 54.72 13.45
N MET A 198 14.75 55.42 12.34
CA MET A 198 13.77 55.67 11.27
C MET A 198 13.23 54.37 10.65
N SER A 199 14.08 53.35 10.46
CA SER A 199 13.63 52.02 10.01
C SER A 199 12.64 51.41 10.99
N ALA A 200 12.90 51.47 12.30
CA ALA A 200 11.99 50.94 13.31
C ALA A 200 10.67 51.74 13.43
N GLN A 201 10.68 53.04 13.10
CA GLN A 201 9.44 53.81 12.93
C GLN A 201 8.61 53.30 11.75
N LEU A 202 9.27 53.01 10.62
CA LEU A 202 8.62 52.45 9.43
C LEU A 202 8.11 51.02 9.67
N ASP A 203 8.89 50.16 10.33
CA ASP A 203 8.51 48.79 10.65
C ASP A 203 7.21 48.73 11.52
N LEU A 204 7.07 49.66 12.48
CA LEU A 204 5.86 49.78 13.30
C LEU A 204 4.65 50.29 12.49
N ALA A 205 4.84 51.26 11.60
CA ALA A 205 3.78 51.75 10.70
C ALA A 205 3.35 50.67 9.69
N GLN A 206 4.30 49.87 9.17
CA GLN A 206 4.01 48.70 8.34
C GLN A 206 3.18 47.69 9.12
N CYS A 207 3.46 47.43 10.40
CA CYS A 207 2.59 46.60 11.22
C CYS A 207 1.17 47.16 11.38
N THR A 208 0.94 48.48 11.35
CA THR A 208 -0.43 49.04 11.34
C THR A 208 -1.12 48.81 10.00
N TYR A 209 -0.39 48.95 8.89
CA TYR A 209 -0.89 48.65 7.54
C TYR A 209 -1.20 47.15 7.36
N GLU A 210 -0.29 46.25 7.70
CA GLU A 210 -0.50 44.80 7.57
C GLU A 210 -1.62 44.30 8.51
N GLU A 211 -1.83 44.93 9.68
CA GLU A 211 -3.02 44.62 10.50
C GLU A 211 -4.31 44.93 9.73
N ALA A 212 -4.35 46.01 8.95
CA ALA A 212 -5.50 46.33 8.10
C ALA A 212 -5.75 45.23 7.06
N GLN A 213 -4.70 44.75 6.38
CA GLN A 213 -4.78 43.70 5.34
C GLN A 213 -5.35 42.36 5.85
N THR A 214 -5.37 42.14 7.16
CA THR A 214 -6.02 40.95 7.74
C THR A 214 -7.55 41.01 7.79
N TYR A 215 -8.14 42.19 7.60
CA TYR A 215 -9.58 42.42 7.59
C TYR A 215 -10.12 42.41 6.16
N ASP A 216 -11.43 42.22 6.00
CA ASP A 216 -12.06 42.33 4.69
C ASP A 216 -11.96 43.78 4.16
N PRO A 217 -11.56 44.00 2.89
CA PRO A 217 -11.44 45.33 2.29
C PRO A 217 -12.71 46.17 2.43
N GLY A 218 -12.53 47.45 2.76
CA GLY A 218 -13.63 48.40 3.00
C GLY A 218 -14.40 48.21 4.31
N SER A 219 -14.05 47.22 5.15
CA SER A 219 -14.63 47.08 6.48
C SER A 219 -14.24 48.23 7.43
N ALA A 220 -14.99 48.39 8.54
CA ALA A 220 -14.75 49.47 9.50
C ALA A 220 -13.34 49.41 10.10
N ASP A 221 -12.84 48.23 10.45
CA ASP A 221 -11.48 48.05 10.99
C ASP A 221 -10.40 48.24 9.94
N PHE A 222 -10.61 47.74 8.71
CA PHE A 222 -9.71 47.97 7.57
C PHE A 222 -9.49 49.48 7.34
N ASN A 223 -10.57 50.24 7.18
CA ASN A 223 -10.50 51.69 6.97
C ASN A 223 -9.91 52.44 8.18
N ARG A 224 -10.28 52.05 9.42
CA ARG A 224 -9.74 52.61 10.67
C ARG A 224 -8.22 52.41 10.78
N LEU A 225 -7.73 51.23 10.42
CA LEU A 225 -6.30 50.89 10.49
C LEU A 225 -5.52 51.54 9.33
N LEU A 226 -6.04 51.58 8.11
CA LEU A 226 -5.42 52.31 7.00
C LEU A 226 -5.34 53.82 7.27
N LYS A 227 -6.39 54.42 7.84
CA LYS A 227 -6.33 55.82 8.28
C LYS A 227 -5.20 56.03 9.29
N LYS A 228 -5.15 55.20 10.34
CA LYS A 228 -4.08 55.25 11.36
C LYS A 228 -2.68 55.09 10.74
N ALA A 229 -2.49 54.13 9.83
CA ALA A 229 -1.24 53.92 9.12
C ALA A 229 -0.86 55.16 8.29
N SER A 230 -1.81 55.77 7.57
CA SER A 230 -1.56 57.00 6.81
C SER A 230 -1.13 58.18 7.68
N GLU A 231 -1.63 58.28 8.92
CA GLU A 231 -1.24 59.29 9.92
C GLU A 231 0.12 58.99 10.57
N GLU A 232 0.48 57.71 10.73
CA GLU A 232 1.81 57.29 11.21
C GLU A 232 2.88 57.55 10.13
N TYR A 233 2.61 57.19 8.87
CA TYR A 233 3.47 57.48 7.73
C TYR A 233 3.60 58.99 7.46
N ALA A 234 2.53 59.78 7.62
CA ALA A 234 2.60 61.24 7.51
C ALA A 234 3.68 61.82 8.45
N LYS A 235 3.64 61.46 9.74
CA LYS A 235 4.58 61.95 10.77
C LYS A 235 6.03 61.53 10.50
N ILE A 236 6.24 60.35 9.92
CA ILE A 236 7.58 59.88 9.50
C ILE A 236 8.06 60.69 8.28
N HIS A 237 7.21 60.90 7.27
CA HIS A 237 7.55 61.73 6.12
C HIS A 237 7.88 63.16 6.56
N GLU A 238 7.05 63.80 7.38
CA GLU A 238 7.25 65.16 7.88
C GLU A 238 8.60 65.35 8.58
N ARG A 239 9.03 64.35 9.37
CA ARG A 239 10.33 64.38 10.07
C ARG A 239 11.53 64.16 9.14
N TYR A 240 11.38 63.38 8.07
CA TYR A 240 12.50 62.93 7.23
C TYR A 240 12.31 63.24 5.73
N ARG A 241 11.60 64.32 5.37
CA ARG A 241 11.07 64.62 4.01
C ARG A 241 12.05 64.37 2.85
N SER A 242 13.32 64.76 3.01
CA SER A 242 14.37 64.64 1.98
C SER A 242 15.17 63.33 2.03
N GLN A 243 14.93 62.47 3.02
CA GLN A 243 15.57 61.16 3.14
C GLN A 243 14.74 60.07 2.45
N VAL A 244 15.41 59.03 1.95
CA VAL A 244 14.75 57.89 1.27
C VAL A 244 13.69 57.21 2.16
N GLY A 245 13.91 57.13 3.48
CA GLY A 245 12.91 56.59 4.41
C GLY A 245 11.67 57.48 4.59
N GLY A 246 11.82 58.82 4.53
CA GLY A 246 10.70 59.74 4.52
C GLY A 246 9.91 59.71 3.20
N LEU A 247 10.58 59.49 2.07
CA LEU A 247 9.93 59.25 0.78
C LEU A 247 9.24 57.87 0.74
N TYR A 248 9.82 56.85 1.37
CA TYR A 248 9.18 55.53 1.52
C TYR A 248 7.91 55.63 2.40
N ALA A 249 7.92 56.45 3.46
CA ALA A 249 6.70 56.76 4.20
C ALA A 249 5.64 57.47 3.33
N ARG A 250 6.04 58.44 2.49
CA ARG A 250 5.15 59.14 1.55
C ARG A 250 4.47 58.17 0.57
N MET A 251 5.21 57.17 0.06
CA MET A 251 4.68 56.11 -0.80
C MET A 251 3.54 55.34 -0.10
N TRP A 252 3.80 54.86 1.12
CA TRP A 252 2.81 54.08 1.86
C TRP A 252 1.64 54.93 2.37
N GLN A 253 1.84 56.22 2.64
CA GLN A 253 0.74 57.15 2.87
C GLN A 253 -0.21 57.21 1.66
N GLY A 254 0.33 57.29 0.44
CA GLY A 254 -0.46 57.19 -0.80
C GLY A 254 -1.19 55.85 -0.90
N LYS A 255 -0.51 54.74 -0.60
CA LYS A 255 -1.07 53.38 -0.63
C LYS A 255 -2.23 53.19 0.34
N CYS A 256 -2.16 53.79 1.53
CA CYS A 256 -3.28 53.82 2.46
C CYS A 256 -4.50 54.60 1.90
N PHE A 257 -4.30 55.69 1.15
CA PHE A 257 -5.41 56.43 0.52
C PHE A 257 -5.99 55.69 -0.69
N GLU A 258 -5.16 55.01 -1.48
CA GLU A 258 -5.58 54.13 -2.57
C GLU A 258 -6.57 53.07 -2.07
N GLU A 259 -6.23 52.36 -1.01
CA GLU A 259 -7.03 51.25 -0.48
C GLU A 259 -8.26 51.71 0.34
N GLN A 260 -8.22 52.91 0.93
CA GLN A 260 -9.43 53.60 1.41
C GLN A 260 -10.33 54.10 0.25
N GLY A 261 -9.88 53.99 -1.00
CA GLY A 261 -10.61 54.42 -2.19
C GLY A 261 -10.61 55.94 -2.40
N GLU A 262 -9.75 56.69 -1.71
CA GLU A 262 -9.51 58.13 -1.84
C GLU A 262 -8.53 58.42 -3.01
N LEU A 263 -8.82 57.85 -4.18
CA LEU A 263 -7.89 57.75 -5.32
C LEU A 263 -7.28 59.09 -5.76
N GLY A 264 -8.00 60.21 -5.64
CA GLY A 264 -7.47 61.54 -5.98
C GLY A 264 -6.31 61.99 -5.08
N ARG A 265 -6.31 61.60 -3.79
CA ARG A 265 -5.22 61.88 -2.86
C ARG A 265 -4.03 60.96 -3.08
N ALA A 266 -4.30 59.69 -3.39
CA ALA A 266 -3.27 58.71 -3.74
C ALA A 266 -2.52 59.14 -5.01
N LEU A 267 -3.26 59.42 -6.10
CA LEU A 267 -2.69 59.90 -7.37
C LEU A 267 -1.87 61.18 -7.18
N GLY A 268 -2.37 62.18 -6.45
CA GLY A 268 -1.61 63.41 -6.19
C GLY A 268 -0.28 63.18 -5.46
N ILE A 269 -0.22 62.22 -4.53
CA ILE A 269 1.05 61.79 -3.90
C ILE A 269 1.93 61.04 -4.90
N TYR A 270 1.37 60.18 -5.75
CA TYR A 270 2.14 59.43 -6.74
C TYR A 270 2.71 60.33 -7.84
N ASP A 271 1.98 61.35 -8.29
CA ASP A 271 2.47 62.38 -9.24
C ASP A 271 3.61 63.23 -8.65
N GLU A 272 3.49 63.67 -7.39
CA GLU A 272 4.56 64.33 -6.63
C GLU A 272 5.83 63.47 -6.60
N MET A 273 5.67 62.17 -6.30
CA MET A 273 6.77 61.24 -6.13
C MET A 273 7.45 60.80 -7.44
N LEU A 274 6.68 60.62 -8.53
CA LEU A 274 7.24 60.31 -9.85
C LEU A 274 7.96 61.51 -10.49
N SER A 275 7.60 62.73 -10.07
CA SER A 275 8.27 63.98 -10.49
C SER A 275 9.63 64.22 -9.81
N HIS A 276 10.04 63.37 -8.86
CA HIS A 276 11.25 63.59 -8.08
C HIS A 276 12.55 63.32 -8.88
N PRO A 277 13.51 64.27 -8.97
CA PRO A 277 14.62 64.21 -9.93
C PRO A 277 15.76 63.22 -9.58
N GLY A 278 15.72 62.60 -8.39
CA GLY A 278 16.82 61.76 -7.89
C GLY A 278 16.89 60.35 -8.50
N LYS A 279 18.06 59.97 -9.04
CA LYS A 279 18.26 58.74 -9.85
C LYS A 279 18.97 57.57 -9.15
N SER A 280 19.04 57.57 -7.82
CA SER A 280 19.75 56.52 -7.06
C SER A 280 19.09 55.13 -7.22
N PRO A 281 19.79 54.00 -6.98
CA PRO A 281 19.18 52.67 -7.06
C PRO A 281 17.93 52.50 -6.18
N ALA A 282 18.00 52.98 -4.93
CA ALA A 282 16.87 52.92 -4.00
C ALA A 282 15.69 53.80 -4.44
N LEU A 283 15.96 55.01 -4.98
CA LEU A 283 14.91 55.86 -5.53
C LEU A 283 14.26 55.24 -6.76
N ARG A 284 15.02 54.59 -7.65
CA ARG A 284 14.46 53.86 -8.81
C ARG A 284 13.54 52.72 -8.40
N GLN A 285 13.90 51.93 -7.39
CA GLN A 285 13.02 50.89 -6.85
C GLN A 285 11.74 51.49 -6.22
N LEU A 286 11.86 52.63 -5.54
CA LEU A 286 10.73 53.34 -4.96
C LEU A 286 9.81 53.94 -6.04
N THR A 287 10.34 54.56 -7.10
CA THR A 287 9.51 55.02 -8.25
C THR A 287 8.87 53.87 -9.02
N ASP A 288 9.53 52.72 -9.13
CA ASP A 288 8.92 51.52 -9.73
C ASP A 288 7.68 51.06 -8.92
N ASN A 289 7.72 51.12 -7.58
CA ASN A 289 6.56 50.82 -6.73
C ASN A 289 5.46 51.89 -6.83
N VAL A 290 5.83 53.19 -6.78
CA VAL A 290 4.89 54.30 -6.92
C VAL A 290 4.16 54.22 -8.26
N LEU A 291 4.86 53.91 -9.36
CA LEU A 291 4.23 53.65 -10.65
C LEU A 291 3.25 52.49 -10.56
N GLN A 292 3.64 51.35 -9.99
CA GLN A 292 2.74 50.20 -9.84
C GLN A 292 1.45 50.56 -9.08
N PHE A 293 1.55 51.34 -8.00
CA PHE A 293 0.40 51.78 -7.21
C PHE A 293 -0.47 52.80 -7.97
N ARG A 294 0.14 53.74 -8.70
CA ARG A 294 -0.56 54.62 -9.65
C ARG A 294 -1.35 53.82 -10.69
N LEU A 295 -0.77 52.78 -11.27
CA LEU A 295 -1.48 51.93 -12.23
C LEU A 295 -2.72 51.29 -11.58
N ILE A 296 -2.65 50.82 -10.32
CA ILE A 296 -3.81 50.30 -9.59
C ILE A 296 -4.92 51.37 -9.47
N CYS A 297 -4.58 52.60 -9.08
CA CYS A 297 -5.55 53.70 -9.00
C CYS A 297 -6.22 54.03 -10.34
N LEU A 298 -5.45 54.03 -11.45
CA LEU A 298 -5.98 54.31 -12.79
C LEU A 298 -6.84 53.15 -13.34
N ASN A 299 -6.55 51.91 -12.92
CA ASN A 299 -7.23 50.67 -13.30
C ASN A 299 -8.47 50.34 -12.43
N ASP A 300 -8.86 51.26 -11.54
CA ASP A 300 -10.05 51.14 -10.68
C ASP A 300 -11.34 51.48 -11.42
N ASP A 301 -12.45 50.85 -11.04
CA ASP A 301 -13.77 51.06 -11.65
C ASP A 301 -14.33 52.50 -11.52
N LYS A 302 -13.81 53.32 -10.60
CA LYS A 302 -14.13 54.76 -10.50
C LYS A 302 -13.36 55.63 -11.50
N ARG A 303 -12.26 55.12 -12.06
CA ARG A 303 -11.36 55.86 -12.97
C ARG A 303 -11.46 55.35 -14.41
N LYS A 304 -11.32 54.04 -14.60
CA LYS A 304 -11.37 53.36 -15.91
C LYS A 304 -10.37 53.92 -16.94
N ASP A 305 -9.23 54.44 -16.48
CA ASP A 305 -8.17 55.02 -17.30
C ASP A 305 -7.31 53.93 -17.99
N TYR A 306 -7.94 52.85 -18.47
CA TYR A 306 -7.27 51.62 -18.91
C TYR A 306 -6.23 51.84 -20.01
N GLN A 307 -6.50 52.75 -20.95
CA GLN A 307 -5.54 53.09 -22.01
C GLN A 307 -4.30 53.83 -21.47
N LEU A 308 -4.44 54.63 -20.42
CA LEU A 308 -3.30 55.26 -19.76
C LEU A 308 -2.47 54.23 -18.98
N VAL A 309 -3.13 53.28 -18.29
CA VAL A 309 -2.46 52.14 -17.63
C VAL A 309 -1.63 51.34 -18.63
N ILE A 310 -2.20 51.01 -19.80
CA ILE A 310 -1.49 50.31 -20.87
C ILE A 310 -0.28 51.13 -21.34
N ASN A 311 -0.46 52.42 -21.63
CA ASN A 311 0.61 53.28 -22.13
C ASN A 311 1.79 53.43 -21.14
N GLU A 312 1.50 53.74 -19.87
CA GLU A 312 2.50 53.90 -18.81
C GLU A 312 3.23 52.57 -18.52
N ALA A 313 2.50 51.45 -18.44
CA ALA A 313 3.09 50.13 -18.21
C ALA A 313 3.95 49.66 -19.40
N GLU A 314 3.48 49.78 -20.64
CA GLU A 314 4.26 49.43 -21.83
C GLU A 314 5.49 50.33 -22.01
N GLN A 315 5.45 51.60 -21.62
CA GLN A 315 6.64 52.45 -21.58
C GLN A 315 7.65 51.90 -20.58
N TRP A 316 7.26 51.70 -19.31
CA TRP A 316 8.17 51.19 -18.29
C TRP A 316 8.76 49.82 -18.67
N LEU A 317 7.96 48.91 -19.25
CA LEU A 317 8.40 47.59 -19.68
C LEU A 317 9.36 47.63 -20.88
N ARG A 318 9.24 48.60 -21.78
CA ARG A 318 10.16 48.82 -22.91
C ARG A 318 11.53 49.33 -22.44
N GLU A 319 11.53 50.27 -21.50
CA GLU A 319 12.73 50.89 -20.93
C GLU A 319 13.46 49.97 -19.93
N ASN A 320 12.72 49.22 -19.11
CA ASN A 320 13.24 48.53 -17.94
C ASN A 320 13.22 46.99 -18.08
N ARG A 321 13.54 46.49 -19.29
CA ARG A 321 13.41 45.07 -19.68
C ARG A 321 13.99 44.06 -18.69
N SER A 322 15.16 44.36 -18.09
CA SER A 322 15.80 43.51 -17.08
C SER A 322 15.00 43.43 -15.77
N ARG A 323 14.33 44.53 -15.38
CA ARG A 323 13.51 44.59 -14.16
C ARG A 323 12.11 44.01 -14.34
N ARG A 324 11.65 43.68 -15.56
CA ARG A 324 10.35 43.01 -15.80
C ARG A 324 10.15 41.73 -14.98
N ARG A 325 11.24 41.01 -14.64
CA ARG A 325 11.18 39.76 -13.85
C ARG A 325 11.10 39.97 -12.34
N THR A 326 11.31 41.17 -11.80
CA THR A 326 11.19 41.43 -10.35
C THR A 326 9.73 41.38 -9.90
N ALA A 327 9.47 41.29 -8.60
CA ALA A 327 8.11 41.32 -8.05
C ALA A 327 7.31 42.57 -8.49
N ILE A 328 7.98 43.73 -8.62
CA ILE A 328 7.39 44.98 -9.08
C ILE A 328 7.11 44.93 -10.59
N GLY A 329 8.06 44.43 -11.39
CA GLY A 329 7.87 44.26 -12.84
C GLY A 329 6.79 43.24 -13.20
N GLN A 330 6.61 42.21 -12.37
CA GLN A 330 5.47 41.29 -12.42
C GLN A 330 4.16 42.01 -12.08
N GLY A 331 4.15 42.89 -11.07
CA GLY A 331 3.00 43.72 -10.70
C GLY A 331 2.58 44.70 -11.78
N ILE A 332 3.53 45.42 -12.38
CA ILE A 332 3.28 46.30 -13.55
C ILE A 332 2.76 45.49 -14.75
N THR A 333 3.30 44.29 -14.99
CA THR A 333 2.79 43.38 -16.05
C THR A 333 1.37 42.86 -15.71
N TRP A 334 1.03 42.68 -14.44
CA TRP A 334 -0.30 42.25 -14.00
C TRP A 334 -1.35 43.35 -14.16
N GLU A 335 -1.03 44.59 -13.79
CA GLU A 335 -1.93 45.73 -13.98
C GLU A 335 -2.14 46.05 -15.47
N LEU A 336 -1.10 45.89 -16.30
CA LEU A 336 -1.23 45.87 -17.76
C LEU A 336 -2.23 44.79 -18.22
N ALA A 337 -2.06 43.52 -17.81
CA ALA A 337 -2.95 42.43 -18.21
C ALA A 337 -4.41 42.65 -17.76
N ARG A 338 -4.60 43.26 -16.58
CA ARG A 338 -5.92 43.70 -16.10
C ARG A 338 -6.53 44.79 -16.99
N ALA A 339 -5.77 45.84 -17.28
CA ALA A 339 -6.26 46.95 -18.10
C ALA A 339 -6.58 46.50 -19.54
N GLU A 340 -5.76 45.62 -20.11
CA GLU A 340 -6.04 44.96 -21.39
C GLU A 340 -7.33 44.12 -21.32
N GLU A 341 -7.55 43.28 -20.31
CA GLU A 341 -8.82 42.52 -20.20
C GLU A 341 -10.02 43.46 -20.01
N MET A 342 -9.91 44.52 -19.22
CA MET A 342 -11.01 45.47 -18.97
C MET A 342 -11.35 46.30 -20.21
N LEU A 343 -10.37 46.83 -20.92
CA LEU A 343 -10.56 47.54 -22.19
C LEU A 343 -11.19 46.64 -23.26
N ALA A 344 -10.79 45.37 -23.32
CA ALA A 344 -11.40 44.39 -24.22
C ALA A 344 -12.85 44.02 -23.85
N ASN A 345 -13.28 44.24 -22.61
CA ASN A 345 -14.67 44.04 -22.17
C ASN A 345 -15.52 45.32 -22.24
N GLN A 346 -14.94 46.48 -22.59
CA GLN A 346 -15.65 47.76 -22.63
C GLN A 346 -16.72 47.78 -23.73
N GLU A 347 -17.88 48.36 -23.41
CA GLU A 347 -18.98 48.48 -24.38
C GLU A 347 -18.56 49.35 -25.57
N GLY A 348 -18.90 48.88 -26.79
CA GLY A 348 -18.50 49.52 -28.05
C GLY A 348 -17.17 49.04 -28.65
N THR A 349 -16.34 48.28 -27.90
CA THR A 349 -15.08 47.74 -28.44
C THR A 349 -15.34 46.78 -29.62
N PRO A 350 -14.78 47.02 -30.83
CA PRO A 350 -14.96 46.13 -31.98
C PRO A 350 -14.45 44.71 -31.70
N LYS A 351 -15.16 43.68 -32.17
CA LYS A 351 -14.81 42.28 -31.87
C LYS A 351 -13.37 41.91 -32.27
N ALA A 352 -12.87 42.43 -33.38
CA ALA A 352 -11.49 42.20 -33.82
C ALA A 352 -10.45 42.78 -32.83
N ASP A 353 -10.71 43.97 -32.28
CA ASP A 353 -9.87 44.58 -31.26
C ASP A 353 -10.02 43.91 -29.89
N GLN A 354 -11.23 43.50 -29.52
CA GLN A 354 -11.47 42.66 -28.34
C GLN A 354 -10.63 41.36 -28.41
N GLU A 355 -10.67 40.63 -29.53
CA GLU A 355 -9.87 39.42 -29.70
C GLU A 355 -8.35 39.71 -29.72
N ARG A 356 -7.91 40.84 -30.29
CA ARG A 356 -6.51 41.28 -30.30
C ARG A 356 -6.02 41.58 -28.88
N ILE A 357 -6.72 42.45 -28.15
CA ILE A 357 -6.35 42.90 -26.80
C ILE A 357 -6.41 41.74 -25.81
N LEU A 358 -7.41 40.84 -25.91
CA LEU A 358 -7.46 39.63 -25.09
C LEU A 358 -6.25 38.70 -25.32
N ARG A 359 -5.68 38.64 -26.53
CA ARG A 359 -4.43 37.87 -26.77
C ARG A 359 -3.20 38.55 -26.15
N GLN A 360 -3.18 39.87 -26.04
CA GLN A 360 -2.13 40.62 -25.33
C GLN A 360 -2.25 40.37 -23.81
N ALA A 361 -3.46 40.54 -23.25
CA ALA A 361 -3.78 40.21 -21.86
C ALA A 361 -3.40 38.77 -21.49
N LEU A 362 -3.74 37.78 -22.35
CA LEU A 362 -3.38 36.38 -22.16
C LEU A 362 -1.85 36.16 -22.12
N THR A 363 -1.10 36.92 -22.92
CA THR A 363 0.37 36.84 -22.99
C THR A 363 1.01 37.42 -21.73
N ASN A 364 0.52 38.59 -21.28
CA ASN A 364 1.00 39.23 -20.06
C ASN A 364 0.59 38.44 -18.80
N ALA A 365 -0.63 37.91 -18.75
CA ALA A 365 -1.09 37.01 -17.69
C ALA A 365 -0.26 35.71 -17.63
N ARG A 366 0.02 35.06 -18.77
CA ARG A 366 0.91 33.88 -18.82
C ARG A 366 2.33 34.20 -18.36
N PHE A 367 2.88 35.35 -18.74
CA PHE A 367 4.20 35.78 -18.25
C PHE A 367 4.22 35.86 -16.73
N VAL A 368 3.21 36.51 -16.12
CA VAL A 368 3.10 36.63 -14.66
C VAL A 368 2.86 35.26 -14.00
N ASN A 369 2.07 34.38 -14.61
CA ASN A 369 1.76 33.05 -14.09
C ASN A 369 2.98 32.11 -13.96
N ALA A 370 4.01 32.34 -14.79
CA ALA A 370 5.24 31.56 -14.77
C ALA A 370 6.12 31.82 -13.53
N PHE A 371 5.83 32.85 -12.72
CA PHE A 371 6.61 33.18 -11.51
C PHE A 371 5.89 32.73 -10.23
N ARG A 372 6.68 32.28 -9.25
CA ARG A 372 6.21 32.06 -7.88
C ARG A 372 6.11 33.42 -7.20
N GLY A 373 4.89 33.90 -6.95
CA GLY A 373 4.63 35.23 -6.40
C GLY A 373 3.15 35.51 -6.21
N LYS A 374 2.81 36.68 -5.63
CA LYS A 374 1.43 37.03 -5.23
C LYS A 374 0.39 37.06 -6.36
N TYR A 375 0.84 37.04 -7.61
CA TYR A 375 -0.03 37.06 -8.79
C TYR A 375 -0.27 35.68 -9.42
N ARG A 376 0.33 34.58 -8.93
CA ARG A 376 0.25 33.25 -9.58
C ARG A 376 -1.21 32.77 -9.74
N ASP A 377 -2.01 32.80 -8.67
CA ASP A 377 -3.35 32.20 -8.72
C ASP A 377 -4.35 33.10 -9.47
N VAL A 378 -4.32 34.42 -9.25
CA VAL A 378 -5.18 35.37 -9.98
C VAL A 378 -4.86 35.42 -11.47
N SER A 379 -3.59 35.26 -11.88
CA SER A 379 -3.21 35.12 -13.29
C SER A 379 -3.64 33.78 -13.89
N ARG A 380 -3.62 32.68 -13.13
CA ARG A 380 -4.16 31.37 -13.59
C ARG A 380 -5.65 31.48 -13.91
N LEU A 381 -6.42 32.14 -13.04
CA LEU A 381 -7.84 32.38 -13.22
C LEU A 381 -8.13 33.32 -14.41
N MET A 382 -7.33 34.38 -14.59
CA MET A 382 -7.41 35.27 -15.75
C MET A 382 -7.12 34.52 -17.06
N VAL A 383 -6.06 33.70 -17.12
CA VAL A 383 -5.75 32.83 -18.27
C VAL A 383 -6.94 31.91 -18.60
N GLY A 384 -7.58 31.33 -17.59
CA GLY A 384 -8.81 30.55 -17.75
C GLY A 384 -9.97 31.36 -18.35
N ARG A 385 -10.29 32.54 -17.79
CA ARG A 385 -11.35 33.43 -18.31
C ARG A 385 -11.11 33.82 -19.76
N ILE A 386 -9.89 34.24 -20.09
CA ILE A 386 -9.54 34.77 -21.40
C ILE A 386 -9.55 33.67 -22.46
N ASN A 387 -9.02 32.48 -22.16
CA ASN A 387 -9.15 31.32 -23.05
C ASN A 387 -10.62 30.97 -23.31
N ALA A 388 -11.47 30.96 -22.27
CA ALA A 388 -12.90 30.68 -22.43
C ALA A 388 -13.61 31.73 -23.32
N LYS A 389 -13.31 33.02 -23.16
CA LYS A 389 -13.80 34.11 -24.04
C LYS A 389 -13.33 33.95 -25.49
N LEU A 390 -12.04 33.69 -25.70
CA LEU A 390 -11.42 33.56 -27.03
C LEU A 390 -11.83 32.29 -27.79
N GLN A 391 -12.29 31.24 -27.09
CA GLN A 391 -12.53 29.90 -27.66
C GLN A 391 -13.99 29.42 -27.53
N GLY A 392 -14.93 30.29 -27.18
CA GLY A 392 -16.37 30.00 -27.23
C GLY A 392 -16.86 28.86 -26.33
N GLY A 393 -16.09 28.51 -25.29
CA GLY A 393 -16.42 27.42 -24.36
C GLY A 393 -16.05 26.00 -24.82
N THR A 394 -15.55 25.80 -26.04
CA THR A 394 -15.07 24.50 -26.56
C THR A 394 -13.55 24.51 -26.73
N GLY A 395 -12.85 24.88 -25.65
CA GLY A 395 -11.43 25.20 -25.68
C GLY A 395 -10.55 24.09 -26.27
N GLY A 396 -9.67 24.47 -27.20
CA GLY A 396 -8.71 23.55 -27.82
C GLY A 396 -7.61 23.12 -26.85
N ASP A 397 -6.82 22.14 -27.28
CA ASP A 397 -5.82 21.50 -26.43
C ASP A 397 -4.89 22.50 -25.71
N PRO A 398 -4.68 22.36 -24.39
CA PRO A 398 -3.65 23.07 -23.65
C PRO A 398 -2.28 23.07 -24.36
N GLN A 399 -1.58 24.20 -24.31
CA GLN A 399 -0.30 24.41 -24.99
C GLN A 399 0.90 24.47 -24.02
N ASP A 400 0.65 24.33 -22.73
CA ASP A 400 1.64 24.39 -21.66
C ASP A 400 1.25 23.43 -20.51
N PHE A 401 2.27 22.91 -19.80
CA PHE A 401 2.09 21.96 -18.70
C PHE A 401 1.10 22.47 -17.64
N ALA A 402 1.26 23.72 -17.20
CA ALA A 402 0.51 24.28 -16.08
C ALA A 402 -1.00 24.36 -16.37
N THR A 403 -1.37 24.76 -17.58
CA THR A 403 -2.77 24.78 -18.04
C THR A 403 -3.34 23.36 -18.12
N ALA A 404 -2.59 22.40 -18.67
CA ALA A 404 -3.03 21.01 -18.81
C ALA A 404 -3.20 20.30 -17.45
N TYR A 405 -2.23 20.47 -16.55
CA TYR A 405 -2.25 19.93 -15.19
C TYR A 405 -3.38 20.52 -14.36
N GLY A 406 -3.57 21.85 -14.38
CA GLY A 406 -4.68 22.51 -13.67
C GLY A 406 -6.06 22.03 -14.16
N LEU A 407 -6.25 21.92 -15.47
CA LEU A 407 -7.48 21.35 -16.04
C LEU A 407 -7.67 19.88 -15.63
N GLY A 408 -6.59 19.09 -15.58
CA GLY A 408 -6.61 17.73 -15.05
C GLY A 408 -7.08 17.67 -13.58
N GLN A 409 -6.52 18.53 -12.71
CA GLN A 409 -6.93 18.62 -11.30
C GLN A 409 -8.42 18.94 -11.14
N ASP A 410 -8.93 19.95 -11.86
CA ASP A 410 -10.33 20.37 -11.72
C ASP A 410 -11.30 19.32 -12.26
N ARG A 411 -10.91 18.57 -13.30
CA ARG A 411 -11.67 17.39 -13.74
C ARG A 411 -11.65 16.26 -12.71
N ILE A 412 -10.52 16.00 -12.05
CA ILE A 412 -10.47 15.00 -10.97
C ILE A 412 -11.42 15.37 -9.83
N LYS A 413 -11.52 16.65 -9.42
CA LYS A 413 -12.51 17.11 -8.43
C LYS A 413 -13.95 16.78 -8.85
N GLN A 414 -14.29 16.96 -10.12
CA GLN A 414 -15.62 16.68 -10.68
C GLN A 414 -15.99 15.18 -10.72
N THR A 415 -14.99 14.28 -10.69
CA THR A 415 -15.18 12.80 -10.62
C THR A 415 -16.19 12.39 -9.55
N LYS A 416 -16.15 13.01 -8.37
CA LYS A 416 -17.00 12.64 -7.24
C LYS A 416 -18.49 12.77 -7.60
N ALA A 417 -18.91 13.91 -8.16
CA ALA A 417 -20.30 14.14 -8.53
C ALA A 417 -20.82 13.12 -9.57
N LEU A 418 -19.96 12.66 -10.49
CA LEU A 418 -20.31 11.62 -11.46
C LEU A 418 -20.37 10.22 -10.85
N LYS A 419 -19.49 9.89 -9.88
CA LYS A 419 -19.60 8.66 -9.08
C LYS A 419 -20.88 8.64 -8.23
N ASP A 420 -21.19 9.75 -7.57
CA ASP A 420 -22.40 9.91 -6.76
C ASP A 420 -23.66 9.79 -7.64
N LYS A 421 -23.63 10.29 -8.89
CA LYS A 421 -24.67 10.10 -9.90
C LYS A 421 -24.87 8.63 -10.30
N VAL A 422 -23.78 7.84 -10.44
CA VAL A 422 -23.83 6.39 -10.68
C VAL A 422 -24.39 5.63 -9.48
N ALA A 423 -24.05 6.05 -8.25
CA ALA A 423 -24.56 5.44 -7.02
C ALA A 423 -26.04 5.74 -6.77
N ALA A 424 -26.49 6.96 -7.09
CA ALA A 424 -27.89 7.39 -6.92
C ALA A 424 -28.86 6.85 -8.00
N ALA A 425 -28.35 6.21 -9.06
CA ALA A 425 -29.16 5.71 -10.17
C ALA A 425 -30.03 4.51 -9.76
N LYS A 426 -31.36 4.70 -9.78
CA LYS A 426 -32.34 3.76 -9.20
C LYS A 426 -32.78 2.61 -10.12
N ASN A 427 -32.31 2.56 -11.36
CA ASN A 427 -32.60 1.48 -12.31
C ASN A 427 -31.39 1.20 -13.22
N PRO A 428 -31.33 0.03 -13.88
CA PRO A 428 -30.17 -0.36 -14.69
C PRO A 428 -29.87 0.56 -15.88
N ALA A 429 -30.90 1.18 -16.49
CA ALA A 429 -30.72 2.03 -17.67
C ALA A 429 -30.07 3.38 -17.30
N ASP A 430 -30.58 4.04 -16.26
CA ASP A 430 -29.97 5.27 -15.73
C ASP A 430 -28.55 4.99 -15.20
N LYS A 431 -28.33 3.83 -14.56
CA LYS A 431 -27.01 3.44 -14.06
C LYS A 431 -26.02 3.23 -15.21
N LYS A 432 -26.43 2.51 -16.27
CA LYS A 432 -25.61 2.34 -17.49
C LYS A 432 -25.31 3.67 -18.16
N LYS A 433 -26.29 4.59 -18.24
CA LYS A 433 -26.09 5.94 -18.80
C LYS A 433 -25.08 6.76 -17.98
N ALA A 434 -25.22 6.78 -16.65
CA ALA A 434 -24.29 7.48 -15.77
C ALA A 434 -22.88 6.85 -15.79
N GLN A 435 -22.77 5.52 -15.97
CA GLN A 435 -21.48 4.84 -16.15
C GLN A 435 -20.79 5.20 -17.48
N VAL A 436 -21.54 5.33 -18.58
CA VAL A 436 -21.01 5.80 -19.87
C VAL A 436 -20.53 7.26 -19.75
N GLU A 437 -21.34 8.12 -19.12
CA GLU A 437 -20.98 9.53 -18.85
C GLU A 437 -19.72 9.65 -17.99
N LEU A 438 -19.62 8.88 -16.90
CA LEU A 438 -18.42 8.79 -16.06
C LEU A 438 -17.21 8.28 -16.87
N LYS A 439 -17.36 7.23 -17.68
CA LYS A 439 -16.26 6.72 -18.52
C LYS A 439 -15.78 7.77 -19.53
N GLN A 440 -16.69 8.38 -20.29
CA GLN A 440 -16.34 9.44 -21.25
C GLN A 440 -15.63 10.61 -20.56
N PHE A 441 -16.07 11.00 -19.37
CA PHE A 441 -15.41 12.03 -18.59
C PHE A 441 -14.00 11.60 -18.14
N MET A 442 -13.82 10.37 -17.67
CA MET A 442 -12.51 9.83 -17.27
C MET A 442 -11.55 9.70 -18.47
N GLU A 443 -12.01 9.24 -19.64
CA GLU A 443 -11.17 9.12 -20.85
C GLU A 443 -10.58 10.47 -21.26
N GLU A 444 -11.39 11.53 -21.29
CA GLU A 444 -10.91 12.89 -21.59
C GLU A 444 -10.00 13.43 -20.47
N THR A 445 -10.23 13.05 -19.22
CA THR A 445 -9.34 13.41 -18.10
C THR A 445 -7.97 12.73 -18.24
N ALA A 446 -7.94 11.46 -18.66
CA ALA A 446 -6.71 10.74 -18.96
C ALA A 446 -5.99 11.36 -20.17
N ARG A 447 -6.73 11.80 -21.20
CA ARG A 447 -6.16 12.49 -22.37
C ARG A 447 -5.49 13.81 -21.99
N ILE A 448 -6.16 14.64 -21.18
CA ILE A 448 -5.64 15.92 -20.67
C ILE A 448 -4.41 15.71 -19.77
N LEU A 449 -4.42 14.71 -18.89
CA LEU A 449 -3.27 14.39 -18.04
C LEU A 449 -2.09 13.83 -18.85
N LYS A 450 -2.32 12.99 -19.86
CA LYS A 450 -1.28 12.57 -20.82
C LYS A 450 -0.69 13.76 -21.59
N LEU A 451 -1.54 14.71 -21.99
CA LEU A 451 -1.10 15.94 -22.64
C LEU A 451 -0.27 16.80 -21.69
N ALA A 452 -0.63 16.91 -20.41
CA ALA A 452 0.20 17.58 -19.40
C ALA A 452 1.59 16.94 -19.31
N LEU A 453 1.68 15.62 -19.15
CA LEU A 453 2.98 14.90 -19.11
C LEU A 453 3.80 15.14 -20.40
N LYS A 454 3.16 15.16 -21.57
CA LYS A 454 3.81 15.45 -22.87
C LYS A 454 4.30 16.90 -23.01
N LEU A 455 3.67 17.85 -22.32
CA LEU A 455 4.03 19.27 -22.31
C LEU A 455 5.02 19.65 -21.20
N SER A 456 5.49 18.68 -20.41
CA SER A 456 6.51 18.91 -19.38
C SER A 456 7.89 19.19 -20.00
N ASP A 457 8.68 20.01 -19.32
CA ASP A 457 10.03 20.42 -19.70
C ASP A 457 10.99 20.40 -18.49
N ARG A 458 12.26 20.76 -18.71
CA ARG A 458 13.28 20.83 -17.64
C ARG A 458 13.04 21.91 -16.56
N LYS A 459 11.95 22.68 -16.64
CA LYS A 459 11.56 23.73 -15.67
C LYS A 459 10.26 23.39 -14.95
N THR A 460 9.59 22.32 -15.36
CA THR A 460 8.36 21.82 -14.74
C THR A 460 8.69 21.33 -13.33
N ASP A 461 7.87 21.70 -12.35
CA ASP A 461 8.08 21.30 -10.95
C ASP A 461 7.93 19.77 -10.81
N PRO A 462 8.93 19.04 -10.28
CA PRO A 462 8.83 17.61 -10.05
C PRO A 462 7.57 17.22 -9.25
N LYS A 463 7.21 17.97 -8.19
CA LYS A 463 6.01 17.71 -7.39
C LYS A 463 4.73 17.84 -8.21
N GLU A 464 4.65 18.83 -9.09
CA GLU A 464 3.49 19.01 -9.98
C GLU A 464 3.43 17.91 -11.06
N LEU A 465 4.60 17.48 -11.58
CA LEU A 465 4.72 16.40 -12.56
C LEU A 465 4.36 15.02 -11.97
N ASP A 466 4.80 14.74 -10.75
CA ASP A 466 4.54 13.48 -10.04
C ASP A 466 3.09 13.39 -9.59
N HIS A 467 2.51 14.51 -9.15
CA HIS A 467 1.08 14.59 -8.92
C HIS A 467 0.29 14.39 -10.24
N ALA A 468 0.74 14.94 -11.38
CA ALA A 468 0.10 14.65 -12.67
C ALA A 468 0.16 13.16 -13.06
N ARG A 469 1.27 12.46 -12.76
CA ARG A 469 1.38 10.99 -12.90
C ARG A 469 0.40 10.27 -11.96
N PHE A 470 0.32 10.65 -10.70
CA PHE A 470 -0.60 10.07 -9.72
C PHE A 470 -2.08 10.25 -10.10
N LEU A 471 -2.46 11.45 -10.57
CA LEU A 471 -3.83 11.70 -11.06
C LEU A 471 -4.16 10.85 -12.30
N LEU A 472 -3.18 10.60 -13.18
CA LEU A 472 -3.36 9.70 -14.33
C LEU A 472 -3.51 8.24 -13.88
N CYS A 473 -2.70 7.80 -12.91
CA CYS A 473 -2.80 6.48 -12.26
C CYS A 473 -4.21 6.27 -11.68
N TYR A 474 -4.71 7.24 -10.90
CA TYR A 474 -6.08 7.22 -10.37
C TYR A 474 -7.12 7.21 -11.49
N THR A 475 -6.91 7.95 -12.57
CA THR A 475 -7.84 7.93 -13.72
C THR A 475 -7.89 6.54 -14.37
N TYR A 476 -6.76 5.85 -14.50
CA TYR A 476 -6.71 4.48 -15.04
C TYR A 476 -7.45 3.46 -14.18
N TYR A 477 -7.28 3.47 -12.86
CA TYR A 477 -8.04 2.63 -11.93
C TYR A 477 -9.57 2.79 -12.12
N ASN A 478 -10.02 4.04 -12.27
CA ASN A 478 -11.42 4.37 -12.52
C ASN A 478 -11.91 4.04 -13.93
N LEU A 479 -10.98 3.85 -14.88
CA LEU A 479 -11.26 3.40 -16.25
C LEU A 479 -11.23 1.87 -16.41
N ARG A 480 -11.02 1.09 -15.32
CA ARG A 480 -10.79 -0.37 -15.39
C ARG A 480 -9.51 -0.74 -16.18
N ARG A 481 -8.55 0.20 -16.25
CA ARG A 481 -7.22 0.02 -16.88
C ARG A 481 -6.22 -0.44 -15.82
N SER A 482 -6.40 -1.68 -15.39
CA SER A 482 -5.76 -2.26 -14.21
C SER A 482 -4.22 -2.24 -14.30
N TYR A 483 -3.66 -2.68 -15.43
CA TYR A 483 -2.21 -2.74 -15.64
C TYR A 483 -1.58 -1.37 -15.88
N GLU A 484 -2.21 -0.47 -16.65
CA GLU A 484 -1.66 0.88 -16.84
C GLU A 484 -1.73 1.73 -15.57
N CYS A 485 -2.71 1.45 -14.70
CA CYS A 485 -2.73 1.94 -13.33
C CYS A 485 -1.54 1.37 -12.54
N ALA A 486 -1.40 0.04 -12.52
CA ALA A 486 -0.43 -0.63 -11.68
C ALA A 486 1.01 -0.23 -11.99
N VAL A 487 1.44 -0.34 -13.26
CA VAL A 487 2.79 0.02 -13.72
C VAL A 487 3.12 1.50 -13.46
N LEU A 488 2.14 2.40 -13.63
CA LEU A 488 2.35 3.83 -13.34
C LEU A 488 2.45 4.11 -11.83
N GLY A 489 1.70 3.38 -11.01
CA GLY A 489 1.79 3.49 -9.55
C GLY A 489 3.11 2.93 -9.00
N GLU A 490 3.58 1.78 -9.52
CA GLU A 490 4.91 1.23 -9.22
C GLU A 490 6.04 2.20 -9.61
N PHE A 491 5.94 2.85 -10.78
CA PHE A 491 6.92 3.85 -11.20
C PHE A 491 7.03 5.00 -10.19
N ILE A 492 5.90 5.57 -9.77
CA ILE A 492 5.89 6.66 -8.78
C ILE A 492 6.45 6.16 -7.42
N ALA A 493 6.04 4.97 -6.98
CA ALA A 493 6.49 4.36 -5.73
C ALA A 493 8.01 4.08 -5.67
N ASN A 494 8.61 3.72 -6.81
CA ASN A 494 10.03 3.41 -6.88
C ASN A 494 10.91 4.65 -6.95
N TYR A 495 10.57 5.65 -7.78
CA TYR A 495 11.47 6.75 -8.13
C TYR A 495 11.27 8.07 -7.38
N HIS A 496 10.18 8.25 -6.62
CA HIS A 496 9.76 9.58 -6.12
C HIS A 496 9.56 9.69 -4.59
N ASP A 497 10.16 8.81 -3.79
CA ASP A 497 9.97 8.78 -2.33
C ASP A 497 10.63 9.94 -1.57
N LYS A 498 11.86 10.34 -1.91
CA LYS A 498 12.63 11.37 -1.18
C LYS A 498 12.02 12.77 -1.17
N GLU A 499 11.23 13.13 -2.20
CA GLU A 499 10.63 14.46 -2.33
C GLU A 499 9.10 14.48 -2.13
N SER A 500 8.43 13.32 -2.16
CA SER A 500 6.97 13.20 -2.00
C SER A 500 6.52 11.83 -1.49
N SER A 501 7.16 11.34 -0.41
CA SER A 501 6.91 10.02 0.21
C SER A 501 5.43 9.62 0.37
N GLN A 502 4.54 10.55 0.74
CA GLN A 502 3.10 10.27 0.83
C GLN A 502 2.47 9.98 -0.54
N VAL A 503 2.86 10.68 -1.61
CA VAL A 503 2.37 10.44 -2.98
C VAL A 503 2.93 9.11 -3.51
N ALA A 504 4.17 8.78 -3.17
CA ALA A 504 4.77 7.47 -3.49
C ALA A 504 4.03 6.31 -2.79
N LEU A 505 3.65 6.46 -1.51
CA LEU A 505 2.83 5.49 -0.77
C LEU A 505 1.37 5.43 -1.25
N ASP A 506 0.79 6.56 -1.69
CA ASP A 506 -0.53 6.62 -2.35
C ASP A 506 -0.51 5.88 -3.68
N ALA A 507 0.54 6.07 -4.48
CA ALA A 507 0.72 5.41 -5.77
C ALA A 507 1.02 3.91 -5.63
N ALA A 508 1.84 3.50 -4.67
CA ALA A 508 2.14 2.09 -4.39
C ALA A 508 0.87 1.30 -4.03
N TYR A 509 0.05 1.86 -3.14
CA TYR A 509 -1.19 1.23 -2.71
C TYR A 509 -2.27 1.22 -3.80
N LEU A 510 -2.25 2.24 -4.68
CA LEU A 510 -3.08 2.28 -5.88
C LEU A 510 -2.61 1.27 -6.95
N ALA A 511 -1.31 0.95 -7.01
CA ALA A 511 -0.80 -0.13 -7.85
C ALA A 511 -1.21 -1.51 -7.34
N LEU A 512 -1.13 -1.75 -6.02
CA LEU A 512 -1.70 -2.94 -5.38
C LEU A 512 -3.21 -3.07 -5.68
N ALA A 513 -3.97 -1.98 -5.61
CA ALA A 513 -5.38 -1.98 -6.01
C ALA A 513 -5.58 -2.25 -7.52
N GLY A 514 -4.65 -1.83 -8.38
CA GLY A 514 -4.61 -2.13 -9.81
C GLY A 514 -4.38 -3.63 -10.10
N TYR A 515 -3.34 -4.24 -9.52
CA TYR A 515 -3.11 -5.69 -9.67
C TYR A 515 -4.23 -6.53 -9.04
N LEU A 516 -4.78 -6.12 -7.89
CA LEU A 516 -5.97 -6.78 -7.33
C LEU A 516 -7.20 -6.62 -8.24
N GLN A 517 -7.32 -5.52 -8.99
CA GLN A 517 -8.38 -5.34 -9.99
C GLN A 517 -8.17 -6.25 -11.21
N ALA A 518 -6.91 -6.47 -11.64
CA ALA A 518 -6.55 -7.42 -12.69
C ALA A 518 -6.81 -8.88 -12.26
N TYR A 519 -6.26 -9.31 -11.12
CA TYR A 519 -6.47 -10.62 -10.51
C TYR A 519 -7.95 -11.02 -10.45
N ASN A 520 -8.83 -10.09 -10.07
CA ASN A 520 -10.26 -10.39 -9.95
C ASN A 520 -10.97 -10.57 -11.30
N ASP A 521 -10.47 -9.94 -12.36
CA ASP A 521 -10.98 -10.08 -13.73
C ASP A 521 -10.34 -11.25 -14.49
N ALA A 522 -9.12 -11.65 -14.11
CA ALA A 522 -8.36 -12.69 -14.77
C ALA A 522 -8.99 -14.09 -14.60
N PRO A 523 -8.94 -14.95 -15.65
CA PRO A 523 -9.15 -16.39 -15.54
C PRO A 523 -8.23 -17.01 -14.47
N LYS A 524 -8.67 -18.11 -13.83
CA LYS A 524 -7.94 -18.71 -12.69
C LYS A 524 -6.50 -19.09 -13.04
N ASP A 525 -6.32 -19.61 -14.24
CA ASP A 525 -5.06 -20.01 -14.87
C ASP A 525 -4.05 -18.86 -15.09
N GLN A 526 -4.51 -17.60 -15.13
CA GLN A 526 -3.65 -16.43 -15.41
C GLN A 526 -3.26 -15.65 -14.15
N ARG A 527 -3.94 -15.88 -13.02
CA ARG A 527 -3.76 -15.15 -11.75
C ARG A 527 -2.39 -15.30 -11.09
N TYR A 528 -1.54 -16.24 -11.54
CA TYR A 528 -0.20 -16.40 -10.98
C TYR A 528 0.69 -15.17 -11.24
N VAL A 529 0.53 -14.53 -12.41
CA VAL A 529 1.27 -13.30 -12.77
C VAL A 529 0.81 -12.13 -11.90
N ASP A 530 -0.51 -11.97 -11.74
CA ASP A 530 -1.06 -10.94 -10.84
C ASP A 530 -0.62 -11.17 -9.38
N ASN A 531 -0.57 -12.42 -8.91
CA ASN A 531 -0.07 -12.75 -7.57
C ASN A 531 1.40 -12.34 -7.37
N GLN A 532 2.28 -12.61 -8.35
CA GLN A 532 3.69 -12.19 -8.30
C GLN A 532 3.83 -10.67 -8.25
N HIS A 533 3.05 -9.94 -9.04
CA HIS A 533 3.03 -8.48 -8.98
C HIS A 533 2.47 -7.94 -7.65
N MET A 534 1.37 -8.53 -7.13
CA MET A 534 0.82 -8.16 -5.82
C MET A 534 1.80 -8.44 -4.68
N GLU A 535 2.54 -9.55 -4.74
CA GLU A 535 3.61 -9.90 -3.79
C GLU A 535 4.74 -8.86 -3.83
N SER A 536 5.24 -8.53 -5.03
CA SER A 536 6.25 -7.49 -5.26
C SER A 536 5.87 -6.13 -4.66
N ILE A 537 4.69 -5.60 -5.04
CA ILE A 537 4.26 -4.28 -4.56
C ILE A 537 3.91 -4.28 -3.06
N CYS A 538 3.41 -5.39 -2.50
CA CYS A 538 3.21 -5.49 -1.06
C CYS A 538 4.54 -5.50 -0.29
N ASN A 539 5.54 -6.26 -0.77
CA ASN A 539 6.88 -6.25 -0.16
C ASN A 539 7.46 -4.82 -0.18
N LEU A 540 7.44 -4.15 -1.35
CA LEU A 540 7.87 -2.75 -1.50
C LEU A 540 7.16 -1.81 -0.50
N ILE A 541 5.84 -1.95 -0.32
CA ILE A 541 5.09 -1.14 0.66
C ILE A 541 5.55 -1.43 2.09
N THR A 542 5.76 -2.70 2.45
CA THR A 542 6.19 -3.09 3.80
C THR A 542 7.64 -2.74 4.11
N GLU A 543 8.51 -2.62 3.10
CA GLU A 543 9.92 -2.26 3.25
C GLU A 543 10.12 -0.74 3.28
N LYS A 544 9.52 0.02 2.35
CA LYS A 544 9.65 1.48 2.30
C LYS A 544 8.83 2.20 3.37
N TRP A 545 7.65 1.69 3.74
CA TRP A 545 6.73 2.36 4.69
C TRP A 545 6.20 1.42 5.80
N PRO A 546 7.08 0.70 6.55
CA PRO A 546 6.72 -0.39 7.48
C PRO A 546 5.74 -0.01 8.59
N GLN A 547 5.71 1.28 8.98
CA GLN A 547 4.88 1.84 10.05
C GLN A 547 3.53 2.41 9.55
N SER A 548 3.25 2.36 8.24
CA SER A 548 1.99 2.86 7.68
C SER A 548 0.84 1.85 7.82
N ASP A 549 -0.40 2.34 7.93
CA ASP A 549 -1.59 1.47 7.93
C ASP A 549 -1.69 0.61 6.66
N ARG A 550 -1.25 1.16 5.52
CA ARG A 550 -1.21 0.45 4.23
C ARG A 550 -0.16 -0.66 4.19
N ALA A 551 0.93 -0.55 4.96
CA ALA A 551 1.82 -1.69 5.18
C ALA A 551 1.17 -2.78 6.04
N ASN A 552 0.18 -2.45 6.88
CA ASN A 552 -0.61 -3.45 7.60
C ASN A 552 -1.62 -4.13 6.66
N ASP A 553 -2.26 -3.39 5.75
CA ASP A 553 -3.06 -3.97 4.66
C ASP A 553 -2.20 -4.86 3.73
N ALA A 554 -0.99 -4.43 3.36
CA ALA A 554 -0.06 -5.21 2.54
C ALA A 554 0.36 -6.53 3.21
N LYS A 555 0.63 -6.53 4.53
CA LYS A 555 0.88 -7.77 5.31
C LYS A 555 -0.31 -8.73 5.28
N ILE A 556 -1.55 -8.22 5.32
CA ILE A 556 -2.76 -9.04 5.15
C ILE A 556 -2.84 -9.62 3.73
N GLN A 557 -2.55 -8.83 2.69
CA GLN A 557 -2.61 -9.33 1.31
C GLN A 557 -1.52 -10.35 0.99
N LEU A 558 -0.28 -10.17 1.47
CA LEU A 558 0.76 -11.19 1.43
C LEU A 558 0.29 -12.49 2.11
N GLY A 559 -0.31 -12.37 3.30
CA GLY A 559 -0.95 -13.49 3.99
C GLY A 559 -2.01 -14.19 3.14
N ASN A 560 -2.87 -13.44 2.44
CA ASN A 560 -3.89 -13.98 1.55
C ASN A 560 -3.27 -14.69 0.33
N ILE A 561 -2.21 -14.12 -0.28
CA ILE A 561 -1.54 -14.66 -1.48
C ILE A 561 -0.90 -16.01 -1.15
N TYR A 562 -0.03 -16.09 -0.14
CA TYR A 562 0.60 -17.36 0.26
C TYR A 562 -0.43 -18.40 0.72
N SER A 563 -1.55 -17.97 1.32
CA SER A 563 -2.64 -18.87 1.68
C SER A 563 -3.41 -19.44 0.49
N GLN A 564 -3.35 -18.80 -0.69
CA GLN A 564 -3.94 -19.28 -1.94
C GLN A 564 -2.95 -20.09 -2.79
N THR A 565 -1.65 -19.83 -2.66
CA THR A 565 -0.58 -20.57 -3.36
C THR A 565 -0.02 -21.74 -2.54
N GLU A 566 -0.85 -22.33 -1.66
CA GLU A 566 -0.54 -23.51 -0.84
C GLU A 566 0.71 -23.38 0.06
N ARG A 567 1.06 -22.15 0.48
CA ARG A 567 2.17 -21.81 1.38
C ARG A 567 1.67 -21.27 2.73
N PRO A 568 0.97 -22.10 3.55
CA PRO A 568 0.31 -21.65 4.77
C PRO A 568 1.27 -21.18 5.87
N VAL A 569 2.52 -21.65 5.89
CA VAL A 569 3.53 -21.21 6.88
C VAL A 569 3.95 -19.75 6.62
N GLU A 570 4.18 -19.38 5.37
CA GLU A 570 4.49 -18.01 4.95
C GLU A 570 3.28 -17.10 5.11
N ALA A 571 2.08 -17.59 4.81
CA ALA A 571 0.84 -16.88 5.10
C ALA A 571 0.75 -16.53 6.61
N ALA A 572 0.97 -17.52 7.48
CA ALA A 572 0.96 -17.35 8.92
C ALA A 572 2.01 -16.35 9.41
N LYS A 573 3.25 -16.42 8.87
CA LYS A 573 4.33 -15.47 9.16
C LYS A 573 3.93 -14.02 8.79
N TRP A 574 3.28 -13.80 7.66
CA TRP A 574 2.86 -12.46 7.24
C TRP A 574 1.68 -11.91 8.05
N TYR A 575 0.65 -12.71 8.32
CA TYR A 575 -0.41 -12.33 9.26
C TYR A 575 0.15 -12.01 10.67
N SER A 576 1.18 -12.73 11.11
CA SER A 576 1.84 -12.50 12.41
C SER A 576 2.60 -11.17 12.52
N LYS A 577 3.00 -10.55 11.39
CA LYS A 577 3.70 -9.25 11.34
C LYS A 577 2.77 -8.04 11.52
N VAL A 578 1.44 -8.23 11.56
CA VAL A 578 0.48 -7.15 11.80
C VAL A 578 0.57 -6.69 13.26
N PRO A 579 0.80 -5.39 13.56
CA PRO A 579 0.97 -4.91 14.93
C PRO A 579 -0.37 -4.80 15.67
N SER A 580 -0.34 -4.84 17.00
CA SER A 580 -1.53 -4.78 17.86
C SER A 580 -2.32 -3.47 17.82
N SER A 581 -1.72 -2.40 17.27
CA SER A 581 -2.37 -1.12 16.98
C SER A 581 -3.25 -1.13 15.72
N ALA A 582 -3.05 -2.07 14.80
CA ALA A 582 -3.75 -2.10 13.51
C ALA A 582 -5.21 -2.58 13.68
N PRO A 583 -6.21 -1.95 13.03
CA PRO A 583 -7.60 -2.41 13.07
C PRO A 583 -7.80 -3.89 12.67
N GLN A 584 -6.99 -4.36 11.73
CA GLN A 584 -6.97 -5.72 11.16
C GLN A 584 -6.37 -6.76 12.13
N TYR A 585 -5.68 -6.35 13.21
CA TYR A 585 -4.86 -7.22 14.06
C TYR A 585 -5.59 -8.48 14.54
N VAL A 586 -6.83 -8.34 15.00
CA VAL A 586 -7.60 -9.45 15.59
C VAL A 586 -7.88 -10.55 14.55
N ASP A 587 -8.25 -10.17 13.33
CA ASP A 587 -8.47 -11.11 12.22
C ASP A 587 -7.13 -11.69 11.73
N ALA A 588 -6.06 -10.90 11.73
CA ALA A 588 -4.70 -11.37 11.44
C ALA A 588 -4.24 -12.45 12.43
N GLN A 589 -4.49 -12.29 13.74
CA GLN A 589 -4.15 -13.30 14.74
C GLN A 589 -4.96 -14.60 14.55
N ILE A 590 -6.25 -14.51 14.19
CA ILE A 590 -7.04 -15.70 13.86
C ILE A 590 -6.46 -16.41 12.63
N ARG A 591 -6.21 -15.68 11.53
CA ARG A 591 -5.65 -16.25 10.29
C ARG A 591 -4.26 -16.84 10.49
N ALA A 592 -3.38 -16.18 11.23
CA ALA A 592 -2.06 -16.71 11.60
C ALA A 592 -2.20 -18.04 12.35
N GLY A 593 -3.10 -18.08 13.34
CA GLY A 593 -3.37 -19.27 14.13
C GLY A 593 -3.89 -20.45 13.30
N GLN A 594 -4.87 -20.20 12.44
CA GLN A 594 -5.44 -21.21 11.54
C GLN A 594 -4.42 -21.68 10.50
N ALA A 595 -3.63 -20.79 9.91
CA ALA A 595 -2.64 -21.14 8.90
C ALA A 595 -1.48 -21.97 9.48
N TYR A 596 -0.98 -21.66 10.69
CA TYR A 596 -0.04 -22.53 11.39
C TYR A 596 -0.66 -23.89 11.76
N TRP A 597 -1.93 -23.93 12.19
CA TRP A 597 -2.61 -25.19 12.53
C TRP A 597 -2.79 -26.10 11.32
N ASN A 598 -3.24 -25.55 10.19
CA ASN A 598 -3.35 -26.30 8.94
C ASN A 598 -1.97 -26.81 8.47
N SER A 599 -0.93 -25.97 8.57
CA SER A 599 0.46 -26.38 8.27
C SER A 599 0.91 -27.58 9.12
N TYR A 600 0.58 -27.57 10.42
CA TYR A 600 0.88 -28.67 11.35
C TYR A 600 0.15 -29.96 10.96
N LEU A 601 -1.16 -29.89 10.70
CA LEU A 601 -1.96 -31.06 10.30
C LEU A 601 -1.49 -31.66 8.96
N THR A 602 -1.23 -30.82 7.95
CA THR A 602 -0.71 -31.27 6.64
C THR A 602 0.71 -31.85 6.73
N ALA A 603 1.52 -31.43 7.71
CA ALA A 603 2.83 -32.01 7.95
C ALA A 603 2.77 -33.32 8.77
N LEU A 604 1.75 -33.49 9.63
CA LEU A 604 1.49 -34.77 10.32
C LEU A 604 0.94 -35.85 9.38
N SER A 605 0.07 -35.50 8.42
CA SER A 605 -0.54 -36.46 7.49
C SER A 605 0.41 -37.00 6.42
N ARG A 606 1.65 -36.48 6.33
CA ARG A 606 2.68 -36.98 5.43
C ARG A 606 3.41 -38.15 6.08
N ARG A 607 3.41 -39.31 5.40
CA ARG A 607 4.13 -40.53 5.79
C ARG A 607 5.65 -40.47 5.56
N SER A 608 6.17 -39.41 4.94
CA SER A 608 7.60 -39.18 4.75
C SER A 608 8.37 -39.22 6.08
N GLU A 609 9.53 -39.87 6.07
CA GLU A 609 10.49 -39.86 7.18
C GLU A 609 10.98 -38.42 7.48
N THR A 610 11.16 -37.61 6.44
CA THR A 610 11.64 -36.22 6.53
C THR A 610 10.53 -35.24 6.92
N LYS A 611 10.07 -35.33 8.18
CA LYS A 611 9.14 -34.34 8.75
C LYS A 611 9.83 -32.99 8.99
N PRO A 612 9.16 -31.84 8.78
CA PRO A 612 9.77 -30.53 9.00
C PRO A 612 10.20 -30.33 10.46
N ALA A 613 11.47 -29.97 10.70
CA ALA A 613 12.03 -29.84 12.05
C ALA A 613 11.21 -28.91 12.98
N ASN A 614 10.59 -27.86 12.43
CA ASN A 614 9.81 -26.87 13.17
C ASN A 614 8.32 -27.24 13.34
N ILE A 615 7.89 -28.47 13.00
CA ILE A 615 6.48 -28.89 13.12
C ILE A 615 5.90 -28.64 14.52
N ASN A 616 6.65 -28.95 15.58
CA ASN A 616 6.25 -28.72 16.97
C ASN A 616 6.26 -27.23 17.39
N GLU A 617 6.89 -26.35 16.61
CA GLU A 617 6.80 -24.90 16.79
C GLU A 617 5.48 -24.37 16.24
N TRP A 618 5.04 -24.87 15.07
CA TRP A 618 3.81 -24.41 14.42
C TRP A 618 2.56 -24.65 15.27
N SER A 619 2.45 -25.80 15.95
CA SER A 619 1.36 -26.04 16.91
C SER A 619 1.34 -25.02 18.07
N LYS A 620 2.50 -24.68 18.63
CA LYS A 620 2.63 -23.66 19.70
C LYS A 620 2.31 -22.25 19.22
N LEU A 621 2.73 -21.91 17.99
CA LEU A 621 2.39 -20.64 17.35
C LEU A 621 0.88 -20.57 17.04
N ALA A 622 0.29 -21.66 16.57
CA ALA A 622 -1.16 -21.77 16.36
C ALA A 622 -1.93 -21.51 17.66
N GLU A 623 -1.58 -22.18 18.76
CA GLU A 623 -2.20 -21.98 20.07
C GLU A 623 -2.12 -20.51 20.52
N LYS A 624 -0.92 -19.91 20.44
CA LYS A 624 -0.65 -18.51 20.81
C LYS A 624 -1.51 -17.53 19.99
N HIS A 625 -1.52 -17.67 18.67
CA HIS A 625 -2.22 -16.75 17.78
C HIS A 625 -3.74 -16.91 17.86
N LEU A 626 -4.26 -18.15 17.94
CA LEU A 626 -5.69 -18.41 18.16
C LEU A 626 -6.17 -17.83 19.49
N ARG A 627 -5.50 -18.11 20.62
CA ARG A 627 -5.89 -17.55 21.94
C ARG A 627 -5.93 -16.02 21.92
N THR A 628 -4.94 -15.39 21.27
CA THR A 628 -4.87 -13.92 21.13
C THR A 628 -6.05 -13.38 20.30
N GLY A 629 -6.34 -13.99 19.15
CA GLY A 629 -7.45 -13.60 18.26
C GLY A 629 -8.84 -13.82 18.89
N ILE A 630 -9.06 -14.97 19.53
CA ILE A 630 -10.31 -15.32 20.21
C ILE A 630 -10.61 -14.33 21.33
N ALA A 631 -9.69 -14.16 22.29
CA ALA A 631 -9.90 -13.28 23.45
C ALA A 631 -10.04 -11.79 23.06
N ALA A 632 -9.47 -11.37 21.93
CA ALA A 632 -9.66 -10.02 21.39
C ALA A 632 -10.95 -9.86 20.56
N THR A 633 -11.54 -10.95 20.09
CA THR A 633 -12.85 -10.97 19.41
C THR A 633 -13.99 -11.01 20.41
N GLU A 634 -13.93 -11.86 21.44
CA GLU A 634 -14.95 -11.96 22.49
C GLU A 634 -15.14 -10.65 23.26
N LYS A 635 -14.08 -9.86 23.42
CA LYS A 635 -14.15 -8.48 23.97
C LYS A 635 -14.87 -7.47 23.07
N LYS A 636 -15.08 -7.77 21.79
CA LYS A 636 -15.73 -6.89 20.79
C LYS A 636 -17.14 -7.35 20.43
N VAL A 637 -17.44 -8.64 20.53
CA VAL A 637 -18.76 -9.21 20.19
C VAL A 637 -19.66 -9.22 21.44
N PRO A 638 -20.87 -8.63 21.42
CA PRO A 638 -21.78 -8.67 22.56
C PRO A 638 -22.10 -10.12 23.00
N PRO A 639 -22.17 -10.43 24.32
CA PRO A 639 -22.47 -11.77 24.81
C PRO A 639 -23.80 -12.38 24.31
N THR A 640 -24.75 -11.53 23.92
CA THR A 640 -26.07 -11.91 23.38
C THR A 640 -26.11 -12.05 21.86
N ALA A 641 -25.03 -11.68 21.15
CA ALA A 641 -24.95 -11.85 19.70
C ALA A 641 -24.57 -13.30 19.32
N ALA A 642 -24.98 -13.73 18.13
CA ALA A 642 -24.53 -14.99 17.57
C ALA A 642 -23.00 -14.98 17.38
N ALA A 643 -22.34 -16.12 17.60
CA ALA A 643 -20.90 -16.25 17.40
C ALA A 643 -20.55 -16.04 15.91
N PRO A 644 -19.60 -15.14 15.57
CA PRO A 644 -19.09 -15.02 14.21
C PRO A 644 -18.47 -16.33 13.71
N GLU A 645 -18.53 -16.58 12.39
CA GLU A 645 -17.98 -17.81 11.81
C GLU A 645 -16.46 -17.93 12.04
N ASN A 646 -15.70 -16.83 11.92
CA ASN A 646 -14.25 -16.84 12.18
C ASN A 646 -13.91 -17.11 13.66
N LEU A 647 -14.69 -16.58 14.61
CA LEU A 647 -14.57 -16.92 16.05
C LEU A 647 -14.88 -18.39 16.30
N THR A 648 -15.94 -18.90 15.68
CA THR A 648 -16.41 -20.30 15.83
C THR A 648 -15.36 -21.28 15.27
N ALA A 649 -14.81 -20.98 14.10
CA ALA A 649 -13.71 -21.75 13.51
C ALA A 649 -12.42 -21.66 14.35
N ALA A 650 -12.05 -20.47 14.84
CA ALA A 650 -10.89 -20.30 15.70
C ALA A 650 -11.00 -21.10 17.02
N LYS A 651 -12.16 -21.06 17.68
CA LYS A 651 -12.46 -21.88 18.87
C LYS A 651 -12.37 -23.37 18.56
N THR A 652 -12.86 -23.81 17.39
CA THR A 652 -12.80 -25.21 16.97
C THR A 652 -11.35 -25.69 16.79
N SER A 653 -10.50 -24.91 16.11
CA SER A 653 -9.06 -25.20 16.00
C SER A 653 -8.36 -25.19 17.36
N LEU A 654 -8.69 -24.26 18.26
CA LEU A 654 -8.10 -24.21 19.61
C LEU A 654 -8.54 -25.41 20.48
N ALA A 655 -9.79 -25.86 20.36
CA ALA A 655 -10.26 -27.07 21.04
C ALA A 655 -9.56 -28.33 20.53
N GLN A 656 -9.26 -28.41 19.22
CA GLN A 656 -8.47 -29.51 18.65
C GLN A 656 -7.02 -29.49 19.15
N ILE A 657 -6.39 -28.31 19.23
CA ILE A 657 -5.07 -28.13 19.88
C ILE A 657 -5.13 -28.53 21.36
N ALA A 658 -6.21 -28.21 22.09
CA ALA A 658 -6.37 -28.61 23.48
C ALA A 658 -6.47 -30.14 23.64
N LEU A 659 -7.25 -30.82 22.79
CA LEU A 659 -7.33 -32.29 22.74
C LEU A 659 -5.99 -32.95 22.48
N ASP A 660 -5.30 -32.52 21.42
CA ASP A 660 -4.03 -33.10 20.99
C ASP A 660 -2.90 -32.79 22.01
N ASN A 661 -3.10 -31.83 22.92
CA ASN A 661 -2.28 -31.60 24.11
C ASN A 661 -2.81 -32.26 25.41
N GLY A 662 -3.82 -33.14 25.33
CA GLY A 662 -4.39 -33.87 26.48
C GLY A 662 -5.28 -33.05 27.41
N LYS A 663 -5.58 -31.79 27.06
CA LYS A 663 -6.34 -30.83 27.89
C LYS A 663 -7.85 -31.01 27.68
N TYR A 664 -8.38 -32.23 27.89
CA TYR A 664 -9.74 -32.61 27.51
C TYR A 664 -10.84 -31.68 28.07
N GLN A 665 -10.74 -31.25 29.33
CA GLN A 665 -11.70 -30.30 29.92
C GLN A 665 -11.59 -28.90 29.29
N GLU A 666 -10.40 -28.45 28.89
CA GLU A 666 -10.25 -27.17 28.17
C GLU A 666 -10.91 -27.25 26.79
N ALA A 667 -10.82 -28.39 26.08
CA ALA A 667 -11.52 -28.59 24.82
C ALA A 667 -13.05 -28.53 24.99
N ILE A 668 -13.63 -29.19 26.00
CA ILE A 668 -15.06 -29.04 26.34
C ILE A 668 -15.40 -27.59 26.65
N ASP A 669 -14.60 -26.92 27.46
CA ASP A 669 -14.83 -25.53 27.87
C ASP A 669 -14.88 -24.59 26.65
N ILE A 670 -13.93 -24.70 25.73
CA ILE A 670 -13.86 -23.88 24.50
C ILE A 670 -15.07 -24.13 23.60
N LEU A 671 -15.50 -25.38 23.44
CA LEU A 671 -16.63 -25.73 22.55
C LEU A 671 -17.99 -25.36 23.15
N SER A 672 -18.15 -25.52 24.47
CA SER A 672 -19.47 -25.51 25.11
C SER A 672 -19.84 -24.21 25.84
N LYS A 673 -18.90 -23.50 26.46
CA LYS A 673 -19.21 -22.37 27.36
C LYS A 673 -19.82 -21.18 26.63
N ASP A 674 -20.68 -20.46 27.35
CA ASP A 674 -21.20 -19.15 26.95
C ASP A 674 -20.28 -18.02 27.46
N PRO A 675 -20.24 -16.86 26.78
CA PRO A 675 -20.92 -16.57 25.51
C PRO A 675 -20.20 -17.19 24.29
N HIS A 676 -20.86 -17.12 23.14
CA HIS A 676 -20.31 -17.56 21.84
C HIS A 676 -19.86 -19.04 21.83
N SER A 677 -20.69 -19.90 22.41
CA SER A 677 -20.56 -21.36 22.39
C SER A 677 -20.55 -21.92 20.97
N VAL A 678 -19.54 -22.74 20.63
CA VAL A 678 -19.42 -23.40 19.31
C VAL A 678 -20.59 -24.35 19.08
N LEU A 679 -20.98 -25.12 20.11
CA LEU A 679 -22.10 -26.06 20.05
C LEU A 679 -23.44 -25.37 19.73
N LYS A 680 -23.60 -24.10 20.13
CA LYS A 680 -24.78 -23.29 19.75
C LYS A 680 -24.67 -22.72 18.33
N ALA A 681 -23.46 -22.39 17.87
CA ALA A 681 -23.24 -21.86 16.52
C ALA A 681 -23.52 -22.90 15.42
N ILE A 682 -23.11 -24.16 15.64
CA ILE A 682 -23.33 -25.27 14.69
C ILE A 682 -24.77 -25.83 14.72
N HIS A 683 -25.62 -25.37 15.64
CA HIS A 683 -26.96 -25.91 15.83
C HIS A 683 -27.89 -25.54 14.65
N VAL A 684 -28.65 -26.53 14.18
CA VAL A 684 -29.67 -26.40 13.15
C VAL A 684 -30.95 -27.05 13.68
N ALA A 685 -32.08 -26.35 13.55
CA ALA A 685 -33.35 -26.81 14.10
C ALA A 685 -33.79 -28.16 13.49
N LYS A 686 -34.34 -29.05 14.33
CA LYS A 686 -34.74 -30.42 13.95
C LYS A 686 -35.64 -30.42 12.71
N GLY A 687 -35.31 -31.23 11.72
CA GLY A 687 -36.01 -31.29 10.43
C GLY A 687 -35.61 -30.22 9.40
N LYS A 688 -34.61 -29.36 9.67
CA LYS A 688 -34.00 -28.49 8.65
C LYS A 688 -32.72 -29.11 8.08
N LYS A 689 -32.58 -29.08 6.74
CA LYS A 689 -31.36 -29.52 6.06
C LYS A 689 -30.21 -28.55 6.36
N ARG A 690 -29.04 -29.08 6.72
CA ARG A 690 -27.80 -28.29 6.93
C ARG A 690 -27.33 -27.63 5.62
N PRO A 691 -26.70 -26.44 5.66
CA PRO A 691 -26.09 -25.82 4.48
C PRO A 691 -24.87 -26.62 4.00
N ALA A 692 -24.49 -26.42 2.73
CA ALA A 692 -23.33 -27.11 2.14
C ALA A 692 -21.97 -26.54 2.56
N LYS A 693 -21.92 -25.33 3.17
CA LYS A 693 -20.72 -24.62 3.62
C LYS A 693 -21.05 -23.73 4.83
N GLY A 694 -20.02 -23.19 5.48
CA GLY A 694 -20.14 -22.39 6.71
C GLY A 694 -20.25 -23.25 7.97
N VAL A 695 -20.28 -22.64 9.15
CA VAL A 695 -20.13 -23.37 10.43
C VAL A 695 -21.31 -24.28 10.79
N GLN A 696 -22.44 -24.17 10.08
CA GLN A 696 -23.59 -25.04 10.25
C GLN A 696 -23.60 -26.26 9.32
N SER A 697 -22.59 -26.40 8.44
CA SER A 697 -22.48 -27.53 7.51
C SER A 697 -22.36 -28.88 8.24
N ALA A 698 -22.67 -29.97 7.55
CA ALA A 698 -22.48 -31.31 8.10
C ALA A 698 -21.00 -31.58 8.42
N GLU A 699 -20.10 -31.23 7.51
CA GLU A 699 -18.64 -31.35 7.66
C GLU A 699 -18.12 -30.65 8.93
N PHE A 700 -18.46 -29.37 9.13
CA PHE A 700 -17.98 -28.60 10.29
C PHE A 700 -18.64 -29.06 11.60
N ALA A 701 -19.94 -29.40 11.57
CA ALA A 701 -20.63 -29.93 12.74
C ALA A 701 -20.10 -31.30 13.16
N ASN A 702 -19.82 -32.20 12.21
CA ASN A 702 -19.23 -33.51 12.46
C ASN A 702 -17.86 -33.38 13.12
N LEU A 703 -16.99 -32.49 12.61
CA LEU A 703 -15.72 -32.17 13.26
C LEU A 703 -15.93 -31.76 14.72
N VAL A 704 -16.79 -30.77 15.00
CA VAL A 704 -17.02 -30.29 16.37
C VAL A 704 -17.55 -31.39 17.30
N TYR A 705 -18.49 -32.23 16.85
CA TYR A 705 -18.99 -33.33 17.68
C TYR A 705 -17.96 -34.46 17.86
N GLN A 706 -17.10 -34.75 16.87
CA GLN A 706 -15.96 -35.66 17.03
C GLN A 706 -14.97 -35.13 18.08
N LEU A 707 -14.67 -33.82 18.09
CA LEU A 707 -13.82 -33.19 19.11
C LEU A 707 -14.46 -33.31 20.51
N GLN A 708 -15.76 -33.01 20.63
CA GLN A 708 -16.50 -33.15 21.88
C GLN A 708 -16.54 -34.61 22.40
N LEU A 709 -16.72 -35.58 21.49
CA LEU A 709 -16.71 -37.01 21.80
C LEU A 709 -15.33 -37.48 22.28
N ARG A 710 -14.24 -37.15 21.56
CA ARG A 710 -12.85 -37.42 21.99
C ARG A 710 -12.57 -36.86 23.39
N ALA A 711 -13.03 -35.63 23.67
CA ALA A 711 -12.87 -35.02 24.99
C ALA A 711 -13.62 -35.76 26.10
N TYR A 712 -14.90 -36.10 25.91
CA TYR A 712 -15.67 -36.82 26.94
C TYR A 712 -15.14 -38.25 27.18
N ILE A 713 -14.61 -38.92 26.16
CA ILE A 713 -13.92 -40.21 26.33
C ILE A 713 -12.65 -40.03 27.18
N GLY A 714 -11.81 -39.04 26.86
CA GLY A 714 -10.61 -38.71 27.66
C GLY A 714 -10.89 -38.27 29.11
N LEU A 715 -12.10 -37.78 29.38
CA LEU A 715 -12.60 -37.47 30.73
C LEU A 715 -13.37 -38.63 31.39
N GLN A 716 -13.52 -39.77 30.72
CA GLN A 716 -14.34 -40.93 31.15
C GLN A 716 -15.82 -40.58 31.43
N GLN A 717 -16.33 -39.52 30.80
CA GLN A 717 -17.70 -39.02 30.96
C GLN A 717 -18.68 -39.76 30.03
N ILE A 718 -18.85 -41.07 30.28
CA ILE A 718 -19.52 -42.06 29.42
C ILE A 718 -20.87 -41.57 28.85
N ASP A 719 -21.75 -40.97 29.65
CA ASP A 719 -23.07 -40.53 29.16
C ASP A 719 -23.07 -39.17 28.44
N LEU A 720 -22.02 -38.37 28.59
CA LEU A 720 -21.84 -37.15 27.79
C LEU A 720 -21.19 -37.49 26.44
N ALA A 721 -20.24 -38.42 26.41
CA ALA A 721 -19.77 -39.07 25.19
C ALA A 721 -20.96 -39.75 24.46
N ARG A 722 -21.82 -40.46 25.21
CA ARG A 722 -23.20 -40.86 24.85
C ARG A 722 -23.92 -39.84 23.96
N LYS A 723 -24.14 -38.64 24.51
CA LYS A 723 -24.90 -37.57 23.85
C LYS A 723 -24.15 -36.95 22.66
N ALA A 724 -22.83 -36.80 22.74
CA ALA A 724 -22.03 -36.31 21.62
C ALA A 724 -22.06 -37.26 20.42
N MET A 725 -22.02 -38.58 20.67
CA MET A 725 -22.17 -39.62 19.64
C MET A 725 -23.55 -39.57 18.98
N GLN A 726 -24.63 -39.41 19.75
CA GLN A 726 -25.98 -39.23 19.20
C GLN A 726 -26.14 -37.93 18.39
N GLN A 727 -25.51 -36.83 18.81
CA GLN A 727 -25.51 -35.56 18.07
C GLN A 727 -24.72 -35.64 16.75
N LEU A 728 -23.65 -36.44 16.74
CA LEU A 728 -22.84 -36.76 15.57
C LEU A 728 -23.62 -37.65 14.56
N GLU A 729 -24.37 -38.65 15.04
CA GLU A 729 -25.34 -39.39 14.20
C GLU A 729 -26.45 -38.46 13.67
N GLU A 730 -27.04 -37.60 14.51
CA GLU A 730 -28.06 -36.64 14.06
C GLU A 730 -27.51 -35.66 13.00
N SER A 731 -26.25 -35.22 13.06
CA SER A 731 -25.66 -34.34 12.03
C SER A 731 -25.37 -35.04 10.71
N ALA A 732 -25.11 -36.35 10.71
CA ALA A 732 -24.96 -37.18 9.51
C ALA A 732 -26.29 -37.73 8.95
N SER A 733 -27.35 -37.81 9.76
CA SER A 733 -28.64 -38.46 9.42
C SER A 733 -29.31 -38.01 8.11
N GLY A 734 -29.03 -36.79 7.64
CA GLY A 734 -29.53 -36.27 6.36
C GLY A 734 -28.82 -36.79 5.10
N SER A 735 -27.86 -37.71 5.26
CA SER A 735 -26.95 -38.18 4.20
C SER A 735 -26.95 -39.71 3.99
N GLY A 736 -27.79 -40.46 4.71
CA GLY A 736 -27.87 -41.93 4.61
C GLY A 736 -26.92 -42.69 5.55
N GLY A 737 -27.10 -44.02 5.65
CA GLY A 737 -26.35 -44.88 6.58
C GLY A 737 -24.86 -45.02 6.25
N GLU A 738 -24.49 -44.87 4.98
CA GLU A 738 -23.09 -44.84 4.52
C GLU A 738 -22.32 -43.69 5.18
N ALA A 739 -22.92 -42.49 5.25
CA ALA A 739 -22.31 -41.32 5.85
C ALA A 739 -22.05 -41.48 7.36
N ILE A 740 -22.91 -42.21 8.07
CA ILE A 740 -22.72 -42.55 9.49
C ILE A 740 -21.56 -43.56 9.62
N THR A 741 -21.49 -44.55 8.73
CA THR A 741 -20.45 -45.58 8.73
C THR A 741 -19.06 -44.98 8.44
N GLU A 742 -18.96 -44.13 7.41
CA GLU A 742 -17.73 -43.41 7.04
C GLU A 742 -17.27 -42.45 8.15
N MET A 743 -18.20 -41.71 8.76
CA MET A 743 -17.94 -40.83 9.90
C MET A 743 -17.38 -41.57 11.12
N TYR A 744 -17.81 -42.80 11.37
CA TYR A 744 -17.26 -43.66 12.42
C TYR A 744 -15.89 -44.24 12.05
N ARG A 745 -15.68 -44.61 10.78
CA ARG A 745 -14.37 -45.02 10.24
C ARG A 745 -13.32 -43.91 10.45
N GLN A 746 -13.65 -42.67 10.09
CA GLN A 746 -12.80 -41.49 10.31
C GLN A 746 -12.51 -41.21 11.79
N LEU A 747 -13.47 -41.46 12.69
CA LEU A 747 -13.25 -41.33 14.12
C LEU A 747 -12.27 -42.39 14.65
N GLY A 748 -12.34 -43.61 14.13
CA GLY A 748 -11.34 -44.67 14.37
C GLY A 748 -9.94 -44.25 13.90
N GLU A 749 -9.80 -43.77 12.67
CA GLU A 749 -8.52 -43.25 12.15
C GLU A 749 -7.92 -42.16 13.05
N LYS A 750 -8.74 -41.21 13.51
CA LYS A 750 -8.33 -40.10 14.39
C LYS A 750 -8.00 -40.53 15.82
N ILE A 751 -8.36 -41.76 16.21
CA ILE A 751 -7.93 -42.41 17.46
C ILE A 751 -6.58 -43.10 17.23
N THR A 752 -6.44 -43.87 16.14
CA THR A 752 -5.18 -44.54 15.78
C THR A 752 -4.05 -43.53 15.55
N GLU A 753 -4.32 -42.40 14.88
CA GLU A 753 -3.37 -41.28 14.74
C GLU A 753 -2.89 -40.70 16.07
N GLU A 754 -3.75 -40.67 17.11
CA GLU A 754 -3.37 -40.20 18.44
C GLU A 754 -2.54 -41.26 19.18
N ILE A 755 -2.89 -42.54 19.07
CA ILE A 755 -2.14 -43.67 19.62
C ILE A 755 -0.71 -43.69 19.05
N GLU A 756 -0.55 -43.66 17.73
CA GLU A 756 0.75 -43.69 17.07
C GLU A 756 1.57 -42.41 17.31
N ARG A 757 0.90 -41.24 17.44
CA ARG A 757 1.57 -40.00 17.86
C ARG A 757 2.13 -40.12 19.29
N LEU A 758 1.38 -40.72 20.22
CA LEU A 758 1.82 -40.89 21.61
C LEU A 758 2.94 -41.93 21.73
N LYS A 759 2.90 -43.02 20.95
CA LYS A 759 4.04 -43.94 20.78
C LYS A 759 5.29 -43.20 20.28
N ALA A 760 5.18 -42.49 19.16
CA ALA A 760 6.30 -41.76 18.54
C ALA A 760 6.86 -40.62 19.42
N ALA A 761 6.05 -40.08 20.34
CA ALA A 761 6.48 -39.09 21.34
C ALA A 761 7.07 -39.71 22.63
N GLY A 762 7.00 -41.04 22.80
CA GLY A 762 7.43 -41.73 24.02
C GLY A 762 6.52 -41.51 25.24
N ASP A 763 5.31 -40.95 25.07
CA ASP A 763 4.38 -40.67 26.16
C ASP A 763 3.57 -41.94 26.53
N ALA A 764 4.28 -42.95 27.01
CA ALA A 764 3.75 -44.26 27.38
C ALA A 764 2.63 -44.16 28.44
N LYS A 765 2.68 -43.15 29.33
CA LYS A 765 1.62 -42.92 30.30
C LYS A 765 0.34 -42.47 29.62
N ARG A 766 0.38 -41.39 28.83
CA ARG A 766 -0.82 -40.87 28.17
C ARG A 766 -1.37 -41.86 27.14
N LEU A 767 -0.52 -42.62 26.47
CA LEU A 767 -0.91 -43.75 25.63
C LEU A 767 -1.76 -44.77 26.39
N ALA A 768 -1.31 -45.20 27.59
CA ALA A 768 -2.06 -46.12 28.44
C ALA A 768 -3.36 -45.51 28.97
N ASP A 769 -3.35 -44.24 29.41
CA ASP A 769 -4.54 -43.52 29.88
C ASP A 769 -5.59 -43.38 28.77
N VAL A 770 -5.18 -43.12 27.52
CA VAL A 770 -6.05 -43.07 26.33
C VAL A 770 -6.61 -44.44 25.98
N ARG A 771 -5.75 -45.47 25.83
CA ARG A 771 -6.19 -46.86 25.54
C ARG A 771 -7.22 -47.34 26.57
N LYS A 772 -6.95 -47.14 27.86
CA LYS A 772 -7.83 -47.54 28.97
C LYS A 772 -9.17 -46.81 28.98
N SER A 773 -9.15 -45.49 28.78
CA SER A 773 -10.39 -44.68 28.80
C SER A 773 -11.30 -45.02 27.62
N LEU A 774 -10.71 -45.31 26.46
CA LEU A 774 -11.42 -45.78 25.27
C LEU A 774 -11.96 -47.20 25.45
N GLU A 775 -11.16 -48.16 25.91
CA GLU A 775 -11.62 -49.53 26.19
C GLU A 775 -12.80 -49.54 27.19
N THR A 776 -12.74 -48.70 28.23
CA THR A 776 -13.84 -48.54 29.20
C THR A 776 -15.12 -48.07 28.50
N PHE A 777 -15.02 -47.03 27.66
CA PHE A 777 -16.15 -46.47 26.92
C PHE A 777 -16.76 -47.45 25.91
N LEU A 778 -15.92 -48.12 25.12
CA LEU A 778 -16.35 -49.11 24.12
C LEU A 778 -17.04 -50.31 24.79
N ASN A 779 -16.48 -50.84 25.88
CA ASN A 779 -17.10 -51.92 26.66
C ASN A 779 -18.46 -51.51 27.25
N ASP A 780 -18.60 -50.29 27.78
CA ASP A 780 -19.86 -49.86 28.40
C ASP A 780 -20.94 -49.42 27.41
N ILE A 781 -20.59 -49.15 26.14
CA ILE A 781 -21.58 -49.11 25.05
C ILE A 781 -21.92 -50.54 24.59
N PHE A 782 -20.95 -51.44 24.44
CA PHE A 782 -21.20 -52.81 23.97
C PHE A 782 -22.12 -53.63 24.89
N LYS A 783 -22.03 -53.45 26.22
CA LYS A 783 -22.88 -54.15 27.22
C LYS A 783 -24.37 -53.80 27.21
N ARG A 784 -24.79 -52.73 26.51
CA ARG A 784 -26.19 -52.27 26.50
C ARG A 784 -27.07 -53.10 25.56
N LYS A 785 -28.32 -52.67 25.32
CA LYS A 785 -29.25 -53.30 24.38
C LYS A 785 -29.78 -52.35 23.28
N ASP A 786 -29.55 -51.06 23.44
CA ASP A 786 -30.03 -49.97 22.58
C ASP A 786 -29.00 -49.50 21.53
N GLN A 787 -28.04 -50.36 21.16
CA GLN A 787 -27.07 -50.04 20.11
C GLN A 787 -27.72 -50.01 18.71
N THR A 788 -27.36 -48.98 17.96
CA THR A 788 -27.54 -48.90 16.51
C THR A 788 -26.54 -49.80 15.78
N TYR A 789 -26.83 -50.14 14.52
CA TYR A 789 -25.84 -50.72 13.60
C TYR A 789 -24.53 -49.91 13.60
N GLY A 790 -24.62 -48.59 13.43
CA GLY A 790 -23.46 -47.69 13.38
C GLY A 790 -22.60 -47.73 14.65
N SER A 791 -23.21 -47.75 15.84
CA SER A 791 -22.45 -47.84 17.10
C SER A 791 -21.76 -49.18 17.31
N LEU A 792 -22.35 -50.31 16.87
CA LEU A 792 -21.65 -51.61 16.89
C LEU A 792 -20.52 -51.67 15.86
N VAL A 793 -20.71 -51.13 14.65
CA VAL A 793 -19.64 -51.03 13.64
C VAL A 793 -18.48 -50.20 14.19
N TRP A 794 -18.77 -49.05 14.81
CA TRP A 794 -17.73 -48.21 15.41
C TRP A 794 -16.95 -48.91 16.53
N ILE A 795 -17.62 -49.70 17.38
CA ILE A 795 -16.94 -50.51 18.40
C ILE A 795 -16.01 -51.54 17.74
N GLY A 796 -16.49 -52.25 16.72
CA GLY A 796 -15.68 -53.23 16.00
C GLY A 796 -14.47 -52.63 15.31
N GLU A 797 -14.67 -51.57 14.52
CA GLU A 797 -13.59 -50.86 13.80
C GLU A 797 -12.54 -50.27 14.76
N THR A 798 -13.00 -49.69 15.88
CA THR A 798 -12.08 -49.08 16.85
C THR A 798 -11.27 -50.13 17.60
N TYR A 799 -11.88 -51.24 18.00
CA TYR A 799 -11.12 -52.34 18.62
C TYR A 799 -10.18 -53.04 17.61
N TYR A 800 -10.59 -53.22 16.36
CA TYR A 800 -9.70 -53.77 15.32
C TYR A 800 -8.48 -52.87 15.08
N GLY A 801 -8.69 -51.55 14.99
CA GLY A 801 -7.62 -50.56 14.91
C GLY A 801 -6.72 -50.51 16.16
N MET A 802 -7.28 -50.74 17.36
CA MET A 802 -6.50 -50.88 18.59
C MET A 802 -5.68 -52.18 18.63
N GLY A 803 -6.17 -53.28 18.04
CA GLY A 803 -5.44 -54.54 17.91
C GLY A 803 -4.22 -54.41 17.00
N LEU A 804 -4.41 -53.92 15.78
CA LEU A 804 -3.33 -53.58 14.85
C LEU A 804 -2.33 -52.60 15.49
N GLY A 805 -2.87 -51.58 16.17
CA GLY A 805 -2.12 -50.59 16.92
C GLY A 805 -1.54 -51.08 18.25
N ALA A 806 -1.55 -52.38 18.56
CA ALA A 806 -0.98 -52.97 19.78
C ALA A 806 -0.10 -54.21 19.48
N SER A 807 0.38 -54.37 18.24
CA SER A 807 1.26 -55.48 17.82
C SER A 807 2.56 -55.62 18.62
N GLU A 808 2.96 -54.60 19.40
CA GLU A 808 4.04 -54.69 20.38
C GLU A 808 3.76 -55.66 21.56
N ASP A 809 2.50 -56.03 21.78
CA ASP A 809 2.04 -57.01 22.77
C ASP A 809 0.96 -57.91 22.13
N PRO A 810 1.32 -59.10 21.61
CA PRO A 810 0.38 -60.01 20.96
C PRO A 810 -0.82 -60.43 21.83
N ALA A 811 -0.70 -60.45 23.16
CA ALA A 811 -1.81 -60.78 24.05
C ALA A 811 -2.82 -59.63 24.15
N THR A 812 -2.34 -58.39 24.21
CA THR A 812 -3.19 -57.19 24.13
C THR A 812 -3.81 -57.01 22.74
N ALA A 813 -3.04 -57.26 21.66
CA ALA A 813 -3.56 -57.24 20.29
C ALA A 813 -4.70 -58.26 20.11
N ARG A 814 -4.47 -59.53 20.48
CA ARG A 814 -5.48 -60.60 20.45
C ARG A 814 -6.76 -60.22 21.20
N LYS A 815 -6.64 -59.74 22.44
CA LYS A 815 -7.78 -59.27 23.25
C LYS A 815 -8.60 -58.22 22.50
N TYR A 816 -7.97 -57.25 21.83
CA TYR A 816 -8.69 -56.25 21.05
C TYR A 816 -9.35 -56.83 19.80
N PHE A 817 -8.72 -57.77 19.09
CA PHE A 817 -9.38 -58.50 18.00
C PHE A 817 -10.57 -59.36 18.48
N ASP A 818 -10.49 -59.96 19.67
CA ASP A 818 -11.61 -60.68 20.30
C ASP A 818 -12.81 -59.75 20.56
N GLN A 819 -12.55 -58.53 21.07
CA GLN A 819 -13.58 -57.51 21.30
C GLN A 819 -14.16 -56.96 19.98
N ALA A 820 -13.34 -56.86 18.92
CA ALA A 820 -13.80 -56.48 17.59
C ALA A 820 -14.69 -57.56 16.94
N ALA A 821 -14.25 -58.82 16.99
CA ALA A 821 -15.01 -59.97 16.52
C ALA A 821 -16.36 -60.11 17.25
N ALA A 822 -16.39 -59.86 18.57
CA ALA A 822 -17.64 -59.86 19.34
C ALA A 822 -18.62 -58.77 18.88
N ALA A 823 -18.12 -57.58 18.50
CA ALA A 823 -18.95 -56.49 17.99
C ALA A 823 -19.55 -56.80 16.61
N PHE A 824 -18.73 -57.26 15.65
CA PHE A 824 -19.22 -57.64 14.32
C PHE A 824 -20.10 -58.90 14.37
N GLY A 825 -19.79 -59.86 15.23
CA GLY A 825 -20.63 -61.05 15.47
C GLY A 825 -22.01 -60.71 16.04
N GLU A 826 -22.12 -59.74 16.96
CA GLU A 826 -23.42 -59.26 17.46
C GLU A 826 -24.25 -58.55 16.37
N ILE A 827 -23.62 -57.86 15.41
CA ILE A 827 -24.33 -57.31 14.24
C ILE A 827 -24.91 -58.46 13.39
N MET A 828 -24.10 -59.45 13.01
CA MET A 828 -24.54 -60.58 12.19
C MET A 828 -25.64 -61.40 12.90
N LYS A 829 -25.52 -61.57 14.22
CA LYS A 829 -26.53 -62.23 15.06
C LYS A 829 -27.86 -61.45 15.14
N ARG A 830 -27.82 -60.12 15.19
CA ARG A 830 -29.04 -59.28 15.11
C ARG A 830 -29.65 -59.33 13.71
N GLN A 831 -28.84 -59.28 12.66
CA GLN A 831 -29.28 -59.44 11.28
C GLN A 831 -29.98 -60.79 11.06
N ALA A 832 -29.41 -61.89 11.54
CA ALA A 832 -30.03 -63.21 11.48
C ALA A 832 -31.33 -63.34 12.32
N ALA A 833 -31.58 -62.41 13.26
CA ALA A 833 -32.76 -62.42 14.12
C ALA A 833 -33.90 -61.48 13.64
N THR A 834 -33.60 -60.41 12.91
CA THR A 834 -34.62 -59.44 12.44
C THR A 834 -34.68 -59.25 10.93
N GLY A 835 -33.58 -59.53 10.20
CA GLY A 835 -33.44 -59.35 8.75
C GLY A 835 -33.23 -57.90 8.29
N ASP A 836 -33.38 -56.91 9.17
CA ASP A 836 -33.38 -55.47 8.86
C ASP A 836 -32.34 -54.65 9.65
N PHE A 837 -31.53 -55.29 10.50
CA PHE A 837 -30.58 -54.60 11.37
C PHE A 837 -29.38 -54.02 10.61
N ILE A 838 -28.91 -54.69 9.56
CA ILE A 838 -27.92 -54.14 8.62
C ILE A 838 -28.67 -53.36 7.52
N PRO A 839 -28.41 -52.05 7.36
CA PRO A 839 -29.06 -51.27 6.31
C PRO A 839 -28.48 -51.62 4.93
N GLY A 840 -29.33 -51.95 3.95
CA GLY A 840 -28.89 -52.19 2.58
C GLY A 840 -27.94 -53.38 2.44
N ASN A 841 -26.92 -53.26 1.58
CA ASN A 841 -26.10 -54.40 1.15
C ASN A 841 -24.77 -54.56 1.95
N PHE A 842 -24.64 -53.98 3.14
CA PHE A 842 -23.37 -53.98 3.89
C PHE A 842 -23.04 -55.29 4.62
N GLU A 843 -23.90 -56.31 4.54
CA GLU A 843 -23.70 -57.61 5.21
C GLU A 843 -22.39 -58.31 4.77
N VAL A 844 -22.04 -58.20 3.47
CA VAL A 844 -20.72 -58.61 2.95
C VAL A 844 -19.59 -57.83 3.64
N GLY A 845 -19.75 -56.51 3.82
CA GLY A 845 -18.75 -55.65 4.46
C GLY A 845 -18.57 -55.90 5.96
N ILE A 846 -19.60 -56.37 6.66
CA ILE A 846 -19.49 -56.85 8.06
C ILE A 846 -18.87 -58.24 8.12
N THR A 847 -19.24 -59.12 7.18
CA THR A 847 -18.66 -60.47 7.08
C THR A 847 -17.15 -60.40 6.84
N LEU A 848 -16.69 -59.56 5.92
CA LEU A 848 -15.26 -59.31 5.72
C LEU A 848 -14.59 -58.78 7.01
N ARG A 849 -15.15 -57.77 7.68
CA ARG A 849 -14.59 -57.28 8.96
C ARG A 849 -14.44 -58.36 10.03
N LEU A 850 -15.39 -59.29 10.13
CA LEU A 850 -15.29 -60.44 11.03
C LEU A 850 -14.23 -61.47 10.58
N VAL A 851 -14.09 -61.69 9.27
CA VAL A 851 -13.03 -62.51 8.66
C VAL A 851 -11.64 -61.90 8.95
N ASN A 852 -11.47 -60.59 8.77
CA ASN A 852 -10.25 -59.87 9.12
C ASN A 852 -9.93 -60.04 10.62
N CYS A 853 -10.91 -59.89 11.51
CA CYS A 853 -10.68 -60.18 12.94
C CYS A 853 -10.23 -61.63 13.17
N LYS A 854 -10.79 -62.61 12.46
CA LYS A 854 -10.39 -64.03 12.55
C LYS A 854 -9.00 -64.31 11.98
N ARG A 855 -8.58 -63.59 10.94
CA ARG A 855 -7.21 -63.65 10.40
C ARG A 855 -6.18 -63.12 11.40
N GLU A 856 -6.41 -61.94 11.98
CA GLU A 856 -5.57 -61.36 13.06
C GLU A 856 -5.66 -62.13 14.41
N GLN A 857 -6.53 -63.14 14.50
CA GLN A 857 -6.64 -64.09 15.62
C GLN A 857 -5.93 -65.43 15.34
N ASP A 858 -5.24 -65.56 14.21
CA ASP A 858 -4.69 -66.83 13.71
C ASP A 858 -5.75 -67.96 13.58
N GLU A 859 -7.04 -67.60 13.47
CA GLU A 859 -8.18 -68.53 13.34
C GLU A 859 -8.56 -68.70 11.86
N PHE A 860 -7.55 -69.02 11.04
CA PHE A 860 -7.65 -69.04 9.57
C PHE A 860 -8.72 -69.97 9.01
N GLU A 861 -9.03 -71.08 9.70
CA GLU A 861 -10.09 -72.03 9.31
C GLU A 861 -11.49 -71.41 9.43
N GLU A 862 -11.77 -70.71 10.54
CA GLU A 862 -13.03 -69.96 10.72
C GLU A 862 -13.08 -68.73 9.80
N ALA A 863 -11.93 -68.07 9.55
CA ALA A 863 -11.83 -66.99 8.56
C ALA A 863 -12.23 -67.47 7.15
N LEU A 864 -11.67 -68.59 6.66
CA LEU A 864 -12.08 -69.19 5.39
C LEU A 864 -13.56 -69.59 5.38
N LYS A 865 -14.04 -70.25 6.43
CA LYS A 865 -15.43 -70.70 6.58
C LYS A 865 -16.42 -69.52 6.52
N LEU A 866 -16.08 -68.36 7.07
CA LEU A 866 -16.89 -67.14 7.03
C LEU A 866 -16.87 -66.45 5.65
N ILE A 867 -15.74 -66.40 4.94
CA ILE A 867 -15.67 -65.76 3.61
C ILE A 867 -16.19 -66.68 2.48
N THR A 868 -16.24 -67.99 2.69
CA THR A 868 -16.64 -68.98 1.67
C THR A 868 -18.05 -68.75 1.06
N PRO A 869 -19.11 -68.45 1.83
CA PRO A 869 -20.42 -68.08 1.25
C PRO A 869 -20.34 -66.83 0.37
N VAL A 870 -19.56 -65.83 0.78
CA VAL A 870 -19.37 -64.57 0.04
C VAL A 870 -18.63 -64.83 -1.27
N LEU A 871 -17.60 -65.68 -1.27
CA LEU A 871 -16.86 -66.09 -2.47
C LEU A 871 -17.74 -66.79 -3.52
N LYS A 872 -18.82 -67.46 -3.10
CA LYS A 872 -19.80 -68.06 -4.04
C LYS A 872 -20.71 -67.03 -4.68
N GLU A 873 -21.16 -66.03 -3.91
CA GLU A 873 -22.08 -65.01 -4.42
C GLU A 873 -21.35 -63.90 -5.21
N LYS A 874 -20.10 -63.61 -4.83
CA LYS A 874 -19.30 -62.47 -5.32
C LYS A 874 -17.95 -62.92 -5.90
N ASP A 875 -17.91 -64.01 -6.67
CA ASP A 875 -16.67 -64.65 -7.16
C ASP A 875 -15.67 -63.70 -7.87
N LYS A 876 -16.18 -62.62 -8.45
CA LYS A 876 -15.44 -61.57 -9.18
C LYS A 876 -15.21 -60.26 -8.41
N SER A 877 -15.68 -60.14 -7.16
CA SER A 877 -15.36 -58.97 -6.32
C SER A 877 -13.86 -58.98 -6.03
N PRO A 878 -13.10 -57.95 -6.45
CA PRO A 878 -11.69 -57.88 -6.11
C PRO A 878 -11.49 -57.82 -4.59
N GLU A 879 -12.39 -57.16 -3.85
CA GLU A 879 -12.30 -56.96 -2.40
C GLU A 879 -12.41 -58.29 -1.63
N VAL A 880 -13.38 -59.13 -1.98
CA VAL A 880 -13.57 -60.46 -1.36
C VAL A 880 -12.44 -61.41 -1.72
N GLN A 881 -11.98 -61.39 -2.98
CA GLN A 881 -10.86 -62.22 -3.42
C GLN A 881 -9.52 -61.76 -2.82
N PHE A 882 -9.34 -60.45 -2.59
CA PHE A 882 -8.15 -59.88 -1.97
C PHE A 882 -8.00 -60.40 -0.55
N GLU A 883 -9.02 -60.26 0.30
CA GLU A 883 -8.98 -60.79 1.67
C GLU A 883 -8.81 -62.31 1.67
N ALA A 884 -9.46 -63.04 0.76
CA ALA A 884 -9.29 -64.49 0.64
C ALA A 884 -7.85 -64.93 0.28
N ALA A 885 -7.12 -64.11 -0.50
CA ALA A 885 -5.69 -64.33 -0.75
C ALA A 885 -4.84 -63.97 0.47
N THR A 886 -5.16 -62.89 1.19
CA THR A 886 -4.50 -62.50 2.45
C THR A 886 -4.61 -63.61 3.51
N ILE A 887 -5.79 -64.22 3.70
CA ILE A 887 -5.96 -65.34 4.65
C ILE A 887 -5.00 -66.50 4.34
N LEU A 888 -4.80 -66.84 3.06
CA LEU A 888 -3.89 -67.92 2.67
C LEU A 888 -2.42 -67.53 2.85
N GLN A 889 -2.07 -66.26 2.61
CA GLN A 889 -0.73 -65.73 2.83
C GLN A 889 -0.39 -65.73 4.32
N ASP A 890 -1.22 -65.11 5.15
CA ASP A 890 -0.95 -64.98 6.59
C ASP A 890 -0.99 -66.35 7.31
N TRP A 891 -1.86 -67.27 6.85
CA TRP A 891 -1.83 -68.65 7.32
C TRP A 891 -0.48 -69.32 7.01
N ALA A 892 0.09 -69.08 5.83
CA ALA A 892 1.43 -69.57 5.51
C ALA A 892 2.51 -68.95 6.42
N GLU A 893 2.46 -67.63 6.62
CA GLU A 893 3.41 -66.88 7.45
C GLU A 893 3.33 -67.24 8.96
N SER A 894 2.15 -67.63 9.45
CA SER A 894 1.94 -68.07 10.84
C SER A 894 2.64 -69.40 11.21
N GLY A 895 3.10 -70.16 10.22
CA GLY A 895 3.65 -71.51 10.42
C GLY A 895 2.59 -72.59 10.72
N GLN A 896 1.29 -72.27 10.71
CA GLN A 896 0.24 -73.26 10.94
C GLN A 896 -0.06 -74.09 9.69
N GLY A 897 -0.12 -75.41 9.85
CA GLY A 897 -0.44 -76.34 8.76
C GLY A 897 0.72 -76.51 7.76
N ASP A 898 0.40 -76.59 6.47
CA ASP A 898 1.37 -76.73 5.39
C ASP A 898 1.67 -75.34 4.78
N SER A 899 2.58 -74.60 5.40
CA SER A 899 2.94 -73.24 4.96
C SER A 899 3.40 -73.17 3.50
N ASN A 900 4.17 -74.14 3.03
CA ASN A 900 4.66 -74.16 1.65
C ASN A 900 3.50 -74.30 0.65
N LYS A 901 2.54 -75.18 0.93
CA LYS A 901 1.30 -75.25 0.16
C LYS A 901 0.46 -73.99 0.30
N LYS A 902 0.37 -73.38 1.49
CA LYS A 902 -0.41 -72.16 1.73
C LYS A 902 0.13 -70.96 0.96
N PHE A 903 1.44 -70.74 0.94
CA PHE A 903 2.08 -69.73 0.07
C PHE A 903 1.73 -69.95 -1.41
N LEU A 904 1.84 -71.19 -1.91
CA LEU A 904 1.49 -71.52 -3.29
C LEU A 904 -0.01 -71.32 -3.59
N GLN A 905 -0.90 -71.59 -2.62
CA GLN A 905 -2.34 -71.31 -2.72
C GLN A 905 -2.64 -69.80 -2.69
N ALA A 906 -1.88 -69.00 -1.95
CA ALA A 906 -2.01 -67.54 -1.93
C ALA A 906 -1.58 -66.90 -3.27
N ILE A 907 -0.50 -67.39 -3.89
CA ILE A 907 -0.02 -66.90 -5.20
C ILE A 907 -0.97 -67.32 -6.33
N ASN A 908 -1.31 -68.60 -6.42
CA ASN A 908 -1.97 -69.21 -7.59
C ASN A 908 -3.48 -69.42 -7.44
N GLY A 909 -4.02 -69.26 -6.22
CA GLY A 909 -5.40 -69.60 -5.88
C GLY A 909 -5.61 -71.06 -5.47
N MET A 910 -6.84 -71.37 -5.06
CA MET A 910 -7.31 -72.73 -4.77
C MET A 910 -8.84 -72.84 -4.92
N GLU A 911 -9.32 -74.04 -5.22
CA GLU A 911 -10.73 -74.39 -5.07
C GLU A 911 -10.98 -74.99 -3.66
N LEU A 912 -12.10 -74.60 -3.06
CA LEU A 912 -12.58 -75.07 -1.77
C LEU A 912 -13.57 -76.22 -1.98
N GLU A 913 -13.67 -77.14 -1.02
CA GLU A 913 -14.43 -78.42 -1.13
C GLU A 913 -15.90 -78.28 -1.58
N ASN A 914 -16.49 -77.11 -1.42
CA ASN A 914 -17.87 -76.82 -1.79
C ASN A 914 -18.03 -76.04 -3.12
N GLY A 915 -16.98 -75.91 -3.93
CA GLY A 915 -16.99 -75.24 -5.24
C GLY A 915 -16.85 -73.71 -5.22
N ALA A 916 -16.40 -73.14 -4.10
CA ALA A 916 -15.95 -71.74 -4.04
C ALA A 916 -14.48 -71.64 -4.46
N VAL A 917 -14.10 -70.60 -5.20
CA VAL A 917 -12.72 -70.46 -5.73
C VAL A 917 -12.06 -69.19 -5.21
N ILE A 918 -10.92 -69.35 -4.53
CA ILE A 918 -9.98 -68.28 -4.21
C ILE A 918 -9.02 -68.14 -5.39
N ARG A 919 -8.87 -66.93 -5.95
CA ARG A 919 -8.14 -66.72 -7.20
C ARG A 919 -6.64 -66.46 -7.05
N GLY A 920 -6.19 -66.05 -5.86
CA GLY A 920 -4.79 -65.76 -5.55
C GLY A 920 -4.25 -64.45 -6.14
N TRP A 921 -3.08 -64.02 -5.65
CA TRP A 921 -2.48 -62.73 -5.96
C TRP A 921 -2.17 -62.54 -7.45
N ALA A 922 -1.63 -63.56 -8.13
CA ALA A 922 -1.23 -63.46 -9.53
C ALA A 922 -2.44 -63.23 -10.47
N TYR A 923 -3.61 -63.79 -10.13
CA TYR A 923 -4.86 -63.50 -10.84
C TYR A 923 -5.37 -62.09 -10.54
N LEU A 924 -5.34 -61.66 -9.28
CA LEU A 924 -5.84 -60.35 -8.85
C LEU A 924 -5.05 -59.20 -9.48
N ALA A 925 -3.73 -59.28 -9.47
CA ALA A 925 -2.87 -58.31 -10.13
C ALA A 925 -3.20 -58.18 -11.63
N ARG A 926 -3.40 -59.31 -12.32
CA ARG A 926 -3.77 -59.35 -13.76
C ARG A 926 -5.20 -58.84 -14.02
N LEU A 927 -6.15 -59.14 -13.15
CA LEU A 927 -7.52 -58.64 -13.25
C LEU A 927 -7.53 -57.11 -13.10
N LEU A 928 -6.90 -56.61 -12.03
CA LEU A 928 -6.88 -55.19 -11.70
C LEU A 928 -6.10 -54.37 -12.74
N SER A 929 -4.98 -54.87 -13.28
CA SER A 929 -4.25 -54.19 -14.35
C SER A 929 -5.13 -53.95 -15.59
N SER A 930 -6.03 -54.89 -15.92
CA SER A 930 -6.96 -54.74 -17.05
C SER A 930 -8.06 -53.67 -16.83
N SER A 931 -8.42 -53.41 -15.56
CA SER A 931 -9.41 -52.39 -15.18
C SER A 931 -8.87 -50.96 -15.10
N MET A 932 -7.55 -50.79 -14.97
CA MET A 932 -6.91 -49.46 -14.93
C MET A 932 -7.04 -48.68 -16.25
N ALA A 933 -7.27 -49.37 -17.38
CA ALA A 933 -7.41 -48.73 -18.68
C ALA A 933 -8.80 -48.11 -18.94
N SER A 934 -9.78 -48.33 -18.06
CA SER A 934 -11.20 -48.10 -18.37
C SER A 934 -12.03 -47.40 -17.27
N SER A 935 -11.44 -47.04 -16.12
CA SER A 935 -12.20 -46.40 -15.04
C SER A 935 -11.41 -45.37 -14.22
N GLY A 936 -12.05 -44.25 -13.90
CA GLY A 936 -11.56 -43.24 -12.95
C GLY A 936 -11.79 -43.68 -11.51
N ARG A 937 -11.18 -44.80 -11.11
CA ARG A 937 -11.33 -45.46 -9.80
C ARG A 937 -9.95 -45.65 -9.17
N ASP A 938 -9.47 -44.61 -8.48
CA ASP A 938 -8.15 -44.60 -7.84
C ASP A 938 -7.99 -45.68 -6.75
N ASP A 939 -9.10 -46.15 -6.19
CA ASP A 939 -9.18 -47.29 -5.27
C ASP A 939 -8.76 -48.61 -5.93
N LEU A 940 -9.23 -48.89 -7.16
CA LEU A 940 -8.81 -50.07 -7.93
C LEU A 940 -7.34 -49.99 -8.34
N LYS A 941 -6.84 -48.78 -8.63
CA LYS A 941 -5.42 -48.52 -8.91
C LYS A 941 -4.55 -48.78 -7.68
N LYS A 942 -5.01 -48.44 -6.46
CA LYS A 942 -4.32 -48.82 -5.23
C LYS A 942 -4.33 -50.34 -5.04
N MET A 943 -5.48 -51.00 -5.18
CA MET A 943 -5.58 -52.46 -5.05
C MET A 943 -4.69 -53.21 -6.05
N TYR A 944 -4.50 -52.67 -7.27
CA TYR A 944 -3.55 -53.23 -8.22
C TYR A 944 -2.11 -53.23 -7.68
N TYR A 945 -1.65 -52.10 -7.12
CA TYR A 945 -0.31 -52.00 -6.53
C TYR A 945 -0.17 -52.89 -5.29
N ASP A 946 -1.19 -52.95 -4.43
CA ASP A 946 -1.18 -53.84 -3.26
C ASP A 946 -1.15 -55.33 -3.68
N ALA A 947 -1.92 -55.73 -4.71
CA ALA A 947 -1.92 -57.11 -5.21
C ALA A 947 -0.60 -57.50 -5.91
N GLN A 948 0.02 -56.59 -6.68
CA GLN A 948 1.35 -56.82 -7.24
C GLN A 948 2.42 -56.96 -6.14
N TYR A 949 2.39 -56.10 -5.13
CA TYR A 949 3.31 -56.19 -4.00
C TYR A 949 3.16 -57.53 -3.29
N ASN A 950 1.92 -57.89 -2.92
CA ASN A 950 1.66 -59.11 -2.17
C ASN A 950 2.00 -60.36 -3.00
N SER A 951 1.79 -60.37 -4.32
CA SER A 951 2.23 -61.48 -5.19
C SER A 951 3.74 -61.72 -5.09
N ILE A 952 4.53 -60.65 -5.07
CA ILE A 952 6.00 -60.72 -5.08
C ILE A 952 6.52 -61.04 -3.66
N ASP A 953 5.99 -60.40 -2.62
CA ASP A 953 6.39 -60.67 -1.23
C ASP A 953 5.96 -62.08 -0.78
N THR A 954 4.80 -62.58 -1.22
CA THR A 954 4.41 -63.99 -1.00
C THR A 954 5.39 -64.95 -1.67
N ARG A 955 5.85 -64.65 -2.90
CA ARG A 955 6.87 -65.46 -3.59
C ARG A 955 8.21 -65.40 -2.88
N ARG A 956 8.65 -64.20 -2.46
CA ARG A 956 9.86 -63.98 -1.69
C ARG A 956 9.85 -64.81 -0.40
N LYS A 957 8.79 -64.68 0.41
CA LYS A 957 8.60 -65.42 1.66
C LYS A 957 8.52 -66.93 1.44
N TYR A 958 7.88 -67.38 0.36
CA TYR A 958 7.92 -68.79 -0.06
C TYR A 958 9.34 -69.25 -0.38
N GLY A 959 10.14 -68.45 -1.10
CA GLY A 959 11.56 -68.73 -1.37
C GLY A 959 12.40 -68.85 -0.11
N ILE A 960 12.18 -67.99 0.89
CA ILE A 960 12.82 -68.08 2.21
C ILE A 960 12.37 -69.38 2.93
N ALA A 961 11.06 -69.61 3.05
CA ALA A 961 10.49 -70.73 3.83
C ALA A 961 10.77 -72.11 3.22
N SER A 962 10.92 -72.20 1.89
CA SER A 962 11.31 -73.42 1.17
C SER A 962 12.81 -73.53 0.88
N ASN A 963 13.58 -72.49 1.18
CA ASN A 963 14.99 -72.34 0.81
C ASN A 963 15.23 -72.53 -0.72
N ASP A 964 14.31 -72.02 -1.54
CA ASP A 964 14.41 -72.03 -3.01
C ASP A 964 14.85 -70.65 -3.54
N THR A 965 16.14 -70.53 -3.82
CA THR A 965 16.77 -69.34 -4.43
C THR A 965 16.12 -68.96 -5.77
N SER A 966 15.52 -69.89 -6.50
CA SER A 966 14.83 -69.63 -7.77
C SER A 966 13.59 -68.74 -7.57
N GLN A 967 12.86 -68.91 -6.46
CA GLN A 967 11.71 -68.05 -6.14
C GLN A 967 12.15 -66.63 -5.75
N LEU A 968 13.29 -66.51 -5.07
CA LEU A 968 13.87 -65.21 -4.71
C LEU A 968 14.33 -64.45 -5.97
N GLU A 969 15.01 -65.12 -6.90
CA GLU A 969 15.36 -64.56 -8.21
C GLU A 969 14.12 -64.16 -9.03
N MET A 970 13.09 -65.00 -9.04
CA MET A 970 11.81 -64.67 -9.67
C MET A 970 11.15 -63.44 -9.02
N ALA A 971 11.16 -63.31 -7.69
CA ALA A 971 10.59 -62.17 -6.98
C ALA A 971 11.36 -60.86 -7.28
N LYS A 972 12.71 -60.92 -7.27
CA LYS A 972 13.59 -59.82 -7.67
C LYS A 972 13.30 -59.36 -9.11
N SER A 973 13.13 -60.33 -10.02
CA SER A 973 12.78 -60.07 -11.43
C SER A 973 11.39 -59.47 -11.60
N GLU A 974 10.36 -60.01 -10.92
CA GLU A 974 8.97 -59.51 -10.97
C GLU A 974 8.87 -58.06 -10.45
N ALA A 975 9.61 -57.70 -9.39
CA ALA A 975 9.69 -56.32 -8.89
C ALA A 975 10.36 -55.36 -9.90
N ASN A 976 11.48 -55.77 -10.50
CA ASN A 976 12.17 -54.97 -11.52
C ASN A 976 11.31 -54.75 -12.77
N VAL A 977 10.69 -55.81 -13.30
CA VAL A 977 9.77 -55.72 -14.44
C VAL A 977 8.60 -54.79 -14.13
N PHE A 978 8.01 -54.88 -12.94
CA PHE A 978 6.92 -54.00 -12.52
C PHE A 978 7.32 -52.52 -12.49
N ALA A 979 8.50 -52.18 -11.97
CA ALA A 979 9.01 -50.81 -11.97
C ALA A 979 9.32 -50.30 -13.40
N GLN A 980 9.92 -51.13 -14.24
CA GLN A 980 10.25 -50.77 -15.62
C GLN A 980 9.01 -50.55 -16.50
N ILE A 981 7.92 -51.28 -16.31
CA ILE A 981 6.67 -51.05 -17.07
C ILE A 981 5.83 -49.88 -16.52
N SER A 982 6.03 -49.49 -15.27
CA SER A 982 5.19 -48.49 -14.58
C SER A 982 5.79 -47.07 -14.62
N VAL A 983 5.30 -46.25 -15.55
CA VAL A 983 5.71 -44.83 -15.66
C VAL A 983 5.01 -43.99 -14.58
N ASP A 984 5.74 -43.06 -13.97
CA ASP A 984 5.25 -42.09 -12.98
C ASP A 984 4.53 -42.73 -11.76
N LEU A 985 5.10 -43.83 -11.24
CA LEU A 985 4.70 -44.38 -9.94
C LEU A 985 4.74 -43.28 -8.85
N PRO A 986 3.69 -43.14 -8.01
CA PRO A 986 3.72 -42.27 -6.83
C PRO A 986 4.89 -42.60 -5.91
N ASP A 987 5.44 -41.61 -5.21
CA ASP A 987 6.65 -41.77 -4.39
C ASP A 987 6.51 -42.90 -3.35
N GLU A 988 5.39 -42.95 -2.61
CA GLU A 988 5.08 -44.01 -1.62
C GLU A 988 4.96 -45.41 -2.26
N VAL A 989 4.51 -45.51 -3.52
CA VAL A 989 4.38 -46.78 -4.23
C VAL A 989 5.74 -47.26 -4.74
N TRP A 990 6.52 -46.39 -5.39
CA TRP A 990 7.85 -46.78 -5.85
C TRP A 990 8.75 -47.17 -4.67
N GLU A 991 8.77 -46.39 -3.59
CA GLU A 991 9.64 -46.67 -2.44
C GLU A 991 9.27 -47.99 -1.74
N ARG A 992 7.97 -48.33 -1.63
CA ARG A 992 7.55 -49.63 -1.10
C ARG A 992 8.06 -50.81 -1.95
N PHE A 993 8.03 -50.70 -3.28
CA PHE A 993 8.59 -51.75 -4.15
C PHE A 993 10.14 -51.74 -4.14
N ASN A 994 10.76 -50.58 -4.00
CA ASN A 994 12.21 -50.44 -3.84
C ASN A 994 12.71 -51.15 -2.57
N GLN A 995 12.00 -51.00 -1.45
CA GLN A 995 12.30 -51.71 -0.21
C GLN A 995 12.13 -53.23 -0.35
N LEU A 996 11.07 -53.70 -1.01
CA LEU A 996 10.89 -55.14 -1.28
C LEU A 996 11.98 -55.71 -2.20
N TYR A 997 12.43 -54.94 -3.21
CA TYR A 997 13.54 -55.30 -4.08
C TYR A 997 14.85 -55.43 -3.28
N ARG A 998 15.24 -54.39 -2.54
CA ARG A 998 16.41 -54.38 -1.64
C ARG A 998 16.38 -55.51 -0.60
N GLN A 999 15.21 -55.82 -0.03
CA GLN A 999 15.03 -56.95 0.88
C GLN A 999 15.29 -58.28 0.17
N THR A 1000 14.67 -58.50 -1.00
CA THR A 1000 14.88 -59.74 -1.79
C THR A 1000 16.35 -59.93 -2.18
N GLN A 1001 17.07 -58.85 -2.52
CA GLN A 1001 18.51 -58.87 -2.73
C GLN A 1001 19.28 -59.28 -1.46
N THR A 1002 18.88 -58.75 -0.30
CA THR A 1002 19.49 -59.12 1.00
C THR A 1002 19.27 -60.61 1.32
N ASP A 1003 18.08 -61.15 1.03
CA ASP A 1003 17.77 -62.58 1.24
C ASP A 1003 18.56 -63.49 0.26
N LEU A 1004 18.91 -62.97 -0.92
CA LEU A 1004 19.80 -63.61 -1.90
C LEU A 1004 21.30 -63.51 -1.54
N GLY A 1005 21.67 -62.69 -0.54
CA GLY A 1005 23.06 -62.39 -0.20
C GLY A 1005 23.76 -61.40 -1.14
N GLU A 1006 22.99 -60.63 -1.91
CA GLU A 1006 23.49 -59.53 -2.77
C GLU A 1006 23.62 -58.21 -1.99
N ASP A 1007 24.46 -57.30 -2.50
CA ASP A 1007 24.55 -55.92 -1.99
C ASP A 1007 23.35 -55.08 -2.48
N PRO A 1008 22.46 -54.57 -1.61
CA PRO A 1008 21.18 -53.98 -2.04
C PRO A 1008 21.32 -52.70 -2.87
N GLN A 1009 20.68 -52.66 -4.03
CA GLN A 1009 20.67 -51.54 -4.97
C GLN A 1009 19.27 -50.93 -5.11
N ASP A 1010 19.18 -49.71 -5.64
CA ASP A 1010 17.90 -49.04 -5.90
C ASP A 1010 17.22 -49.53 -7.20
N LEU A 1011 15.91 -49.73 -7.08
CA LEU A 1011 15.00 -50.14 -8.15
C LEU A 1011 14.80 -49.00 -9.17
N GLU A 1012 15.20 -49.21 -10.43
CA GLU A 1012 15.23 -48.14 -11.45
C GLU A 1012 13.86 -47.42 -11.60
N ARG A 1013 13.84 -46.09 -11.43
CA ARG A 1013 12.59 -45.31 -11.41
C ARG A 1013 12.28 -44.62 -12.72
N ARG A 1014 11.27 -45.12 -13.43
CA ARG A 1014 10.79 -44.56 -14.70
C ARG A 1014 9.85 -43.37 -14.52
N LYS A 1015 10.19 -42.22 -15.11
CA LYS A 1015 9.37 -40.98 -15.10
C LYS A 1015 9.12 -40.45 -16.53
N ALA A 1016 8.02 -39.73 -16.75
CA ALA A 1016 7.76 -39.07 -18.02
C ALA A 1016 8.61 -37.80 -18.24
N VAL A 1017 8.93 -37.50 -19.50
CA VAL A 1017 9.88 -36.45 -19.91
C VAL A 1017 9.29 -35.02 -19.82
N THR A 1018 7.99 -34.88 -19.51
CA THR A 1018 7.23 -33.62 -19.57
C THR A 1018 7.34 -32.70 -18.34
N ALA A 1019 8.24 -32.99 -17.39
CA ALA A 1019 8.39 -32.24 -16.13
C ALA A 1019 9.54 -31.20 -16.09
N ALA A 1020 10.23 -30.96 -17.21
CA ALA A 1020 11.48 -30.18 -17.26
C ALA A 1020 11.33 -28.63 -17.25
N VAL A 1021 10.27 -28.08 -16.65
CA VAL A 1021 10.00 -26.62 -16.59
C VAL A 1021 9.67 -26.11 -15.17
N ALA A 1022 9.39 -27.00 -14.20
CA ALA A 1022 8.99 -26.65 -12.84
C ALA A 1022 9.93 -27.28 -11.79
N GLY A 1023 11.22 -26.90 -11.83
CA GLY A 1023 12.24 -27.54 -10.98
C GLY A 1023 13.60 -26.84 -10.86
N ASN A 1024 13.70 -25.53 -11.13
CA ASN A 1024 14.92 -24.75 -10.88
C ASN A 1024 14.75 -23.91 -9.61
N ASP A 1025 15.01 -24.52 -8.45
CA ASP A 1025 15.17 -23.78 -7.20
C ASP A 1025 16.53 -23.07 -7.15
N ALA A 1026 16.61 -21.98 -6.39
CA ALA A 1026 17.67 -20.97 -6.57
C ALA A 1026 19.09 -21.43 -6.15
N ALA A 1027 19.96 -21.65 -7.15
CA ALA A 1027 21.41 -21.69 -6.98
C ALA A 1027 22.07 -20.44 -7.59
N GLN A 1028 22.40 -19.49 -6.71
CA GLN A 1028 23.29 -18.32 -6.88
C GLN A 1028 23.70 -17.92 -8.32
N LEU A 1029 23.11 -16.84 -8.83
CA LEU A 1029 23.76 -15.98 -9.84
C LEU A 1029 24.23 -14.69 -9.17
N GLN A 1030 25.54 -14.46 -9.18
CA GLN A 1030 26.12 -13.14 -8.89
C GLN A 1030 25.92 -12.23 -10.11
N GLU A 1031 25.74 -10.93 -9.88
CA GLU A 1031 25.65 -9.95 -10.96
C GLU A 1031 27.00 -9.79 -11.68
N ALA A 1032 27.00 -9.97 -12.99
CA ALA A 1032 28.08 -9.54 -13.88
C ALA A 1032 27.47 -8.76 -15.06
N SER A 1033 27.90 -7.51 -15.24
CA SER A 1033 27.39 -6.63 -16.30
C SER A 1033 27.80 -7.09 -17.71
N PRO A 1034 27.01 -6.78 -18.75
CA PRO A 1034 27.11 -7.46 -20.04
C PRO A 1034 28.28 -6.98 -20.90
N ALA A 1035 28.98 -7.94 -21.53
CA ALA A 1035 29.95 -7.70 -22.60
C ALA A 1035 29.56 -8.48 -23.87
N ASN A 1036 29.14 -7.74 -24.90
CA ASN A 1036 28.82 -8.27 -26.22
C ASN A 1036 30.11 -8.34 -27.07
N THR A 1037 30.53 -9.50 -27.57
CA THR A 1037 31.51 -9.68 -28.67
C THR A 1037 31.35 -11.06 -29.32
N GLN A 1038 31.78 -11.18 -30.58
CA GLN A 1038 31.54 -12.31 -31.48
C GLN A 1038 32.67 -13.36 -31.45
N GLN A 1039 32.34 -14.56 -31.96
CA GLN A 1039 33.19 -15.45 -32.76
C GLN A 1039 34.58 -15.92 -32.25
N GLN A 1040 34.61 -17.19 -31.83
CA GLN A 1040 35.24 -18.32 -32.58
C GLN A 1040 36.78 -18.55 -32.53
N VAL A 1041 37.16 -19.85 -32.54
CA VAL A 1041 38.47 -20.46 -32.90
C VAL A 1041 39.57 -20.60 -31.80
N ALA A 1042 39.43 -21.67 -31.02
CA ALA A 1042 40.38 -22.81 -30.90
C ALA A 1042 41.68 -22.76 -30.03
N GLN A 1043 42.20 -23.98 -29.84
CA GLN A 1043 43.52 -24.43 -29.31
C GLN A 1043 43.75 -24.48 -27.78
N GLN A 1044 43.48 -25.69 -27.26
CA GLN A 1044 44.23 -26.42 -26.21
C GLN A 1044 45.73 -26.60 -26.57
N PRO A 1045 46.62 -27.14 -25.69
CA PRO A 1045 46.42 -27.61 -24.30
C PRO A 1045 47.52 -27.16 -23.28
N GLU A 1046 47.43 -27.70 -22.04
CA GLU A 1046 48.54 -27.94 -21.08
C GLU A 1046 49.27 -26.73 -20.42
N THR A 1047 49.86 -26.81 -19.21
CA THR A 1047 50.21 -28.00 -18.38
C THR A 1047 50.05 -27.74 -16.85
N LYS A 1048 49.54 -28.75 -16.12
CA LYS A 1048 49.93 -29.30 -14.80
C LYS A 1048 50.39 -28.45 -13.58
N GLU A 1049 49.80 -28.84 -12.42
CA GLU A 1049 50.43 -29.11 -11.10
C GLU A 1049 50.97 -27.95 -10.21
N ALA A 1050 50.98 -28.02 -8.86
CA ALA A 1050 50.22 -28.84 -7.90
C ALA A 1050 50.43 -28.39 -6.43
N LYS A 1051 49.41 -28.62 -5.56
CA LYS A 1051 49.46 -28.69 -4.06
C LYS A 1051 49.85 -27.40 -3.29
N GLY A 1052 49.43 -27.20 -2.04
CA GLY A 1052 48.49 -27.93 -1.18
C GLY A 1052 48.56 -27.49 0.30
N GLY A 1053 47.57 -27.88 1.13
CA GLY A 1053 47.48 -27.52 2.57
C GLY A 1053 46.84 -26.14 2.81
N SER A 1054 45.69 -25.93 3.47
CA SER A 1054 44.92 -26.66 4.49
C SER A 1054 45.43 -26.54 5.94
N SER A 1055 44.79 -25.63 6.71
CA SER A 1055 44.47 -25.68 8.16
C SER A 1055 44.09 -24.25 8.60
N THR A 1056 42.82 -23.84 8.67
CA THR A 1056 41.90 -24.00 9.82
C THR A 1056 42.50 -23.62 11.18
N ILE A 1057 41.92 -22.61 11.87
CA ILE A 1057 41.12 -22.81 13.09
C ILE A 1057 40.42 -21.50 13.56
N LEU A 1058 39.39 -21.72 14.36
CA LEU A 1058 38.24 -20.90 14.79
C LEU A 1058 38.50 -19.64 15.65
N PHE A 1059 37.56 -18.69 15.52
CA PHE A 1059 36.75 -18.03 16.58
C PHE A 1059 37.17 -16.73 17.31
N LEU A 1060 36.39 -15.67 17.03
CA LEU A 1060 35.35 -15.07 17.92
C LEU A 1060 35.79 -14.29 19.18
N GLY A 1061 35.43 -13.00 19.24
CA GLY A 1061 35.50 -12.17 20.45
C GLY A 1061 35.16 -10.69 20.24
N LEU A 1062 33.93 -10.27 20.59
CA LEU A 1062 33.47 -8.87 20.58
C LEU A 1062 34.17 -8.02 21.67
N ILE A 1063 34.34 -6.70 21.45
CA ILE A 1063 33.73 -5.60 22.26
C ILE A 1063 34.24 -4.18 21.88
N VAL A 1064 33.30 -3.35 21.41
CA VAL A 1064 32.99 -1.93 21.75
C VAL A 1064 34.11 -0.85 21.94
N LEU A 1065 34.00 0.21 21.10
CA LEU A 1065 34.40 1.64 21.27
C LEU A 1065 35.82 2.03 21.75
N GLY A 1066 36.52 2.83 20.92
CA GLY A 1066 37.66 3.68 21.30
C GLY A 1066 37.76 4.92 20.41
N ILE A 1067 37.94 6.11 20.98
CA ILE A 1067 37.82 7.41 20.28
C ILE A 1067 39.17 7.96 19.79
N GLY A 1068 39.26 8.23 18.47
CA GLY A 1068 40.09 9.29 17.87
C GLY A 1068 41.62 9.16 17.96
N GLY A 1069 42.36 10.09 17.32
CA GLY A 1069 43.81 10.24 17.64
C GLY A 1069 44.85 10.46 16.53
N ALA A 1070 44.49 11.06 15.38
CA ALA A 1070 45.33 12.02 14.63
C ALA A 1070 46.81 11.69 14.18
N VAL A 1071 47.01 11.82 12.86
CA VAL A 1071 48.05 12.67 12.22
C VAL A 1071 49.50 12.14 12.01
N ALA A 1072 49.72 11.74 10.75
CA ALA A 1072 50.82 12.11 9.84
C ALA A 1072 52.29 11.70 10.07
N PHE A 1073 52.85 11.05 9.04
CA PHE A 1073 54.19 11.37 8.54
C PHE A 1073 54.27 11.19 7.01
N PHE A 1074 54.25 12.29 6.24
CA PHE A 1074 55.20 12.61 5.17
C PHE A 1074 54.79 13.88 4.37
N PHE A 1075 55.53 14.96 4.58
CA PHE A 1075 55.67 16.05 3.60
C PHE A 1075 56.78 15.67 2.60
N PHE A 1076 56.71 16.11 1.33
CA PHE A 1076 57.58 17.21 0.86
C PHE A 1076 57.31 17.73 -0.57
N SER A 1077 57.81 18.95 -0.81
CA SER A 1077 57.89 19.74 -2.07
C SER A 1077 56.59 20.46 -2.49
N MET A 1078 56.45 21.79 -2.52
CA MET A 1078 57.34 22.92 -2.93
C MET A 1078 57.69 22.93 -4.43
N LYS A 1079 57.77 24.06 -5.18
CA LYS A 1079 57.57 25.52 -4.98
C LYS A 1079 56.71 26.06 -6.18
N GLY A 1080 56.17 27.29 -6.23
CA GLY A 1080 56.15 28.43 -5.30
C GLY A 1080 56.74 29.75 -5.86
N LYS A 1081 55.95 30.84 -5.91
CA LYS A 1081 56.30 32.28 -6.05
C LYS A 1081 55.02 33.10 -5.76
N LYS A 1082 54.85 33.90 -4.68
CA LYS A 1082 55.54 35.11 -4.16
C LYS A 1082 55.20 36.45 -4.85
N SER A 1083 54.25 37.21 -4.27
CA SER A 1083 54.41 38.65 -3.95
C SER A 1083 53.35 39.13 -2.92
N ARG A 1084 53.60 40.27 -2.26
CA ARG A 1084 52.83 40.99 -1.21
C ARG A 1084 53.50 42.36 -0.99
N PRO A 1085 52.91 43.35 -0.27
CA PRO A 1085 51.50 43.77 -0.19
C PRO A 1085 51.34 45.31 -0.27
N SER A 1086 50.10 45.84 -0.17
CA SER A 1086 49.86 47.22 0.31
C SER A 1086 48.44 47.38 0.86
N TYR A 1087 48.29 47.79 2.13
CA TYR A 1087 47.00 48.12 2.75
C TYR A 1087 46.66 49.60 2.58
N GLN A 1088 45.38 49.90 2.30
CA GLN A 1088 44.68 51.06 2.87
C GLN A 1088 43.22 50.66 3.15
N PHE A 1089 42.73 50.97 4.35
CA PHE A 1089 41.32 50.78 4.73
C PHE A 1089 40.48 51.97 4.27
N ALA A 1090 39.31 51.71 3.69
CA ALA A 1090 38.24 52.69 3.52
C ALA A 1090 36.88 52.00 3.68
N THR A 1091 36.17 52.27 4.77
CA THR A 1091 34.90 51.60 5.09
C THR A 1091 33.73 52.19 4.30
N SER A 1092 33.13 51.42 3.38
CA SER A 1092 31.92 51.81 2.65
C SER A 1092 30.76 50.84 2.88
N SER A 1093 29.79 51.23 3.71
CA SER A 1093 28.55 50.46 3.90
C SER A 1093 27.54 50.76 2.79
N GLY A 1094 27.38 49.86 1.81
CA GLY A 1094 26.33 49.98 0.79
C GLY A 1094 26.38 48.92 -0.31
N SER A 1095 25.27 48.21 -0.49
CA SER A 1095 24.88 47.43 -1.69
C SER A 1095 25.97 46.64 -2.41
N ALA A 1096 26.16 45.37 -2.05
CA ALA A 1096 26.70 44.39 -2.99
C ALA A 1096 25.65 44.08 -4.07
N SER A 1097 25.97 44.37 -5.32
CA SER A 1097 25.29 43.86 -6.50
C SER A 1097 26.36 43.40 -7.48
N THR A 1098 26.62 42.10 -7.47
CA THR A 1098 27.77 41.52 -8.18
C THR A 1098 27.49 41.47 -9.68
N GLU A 1099 28.09 42.37 -10.45
CA GLU A 1099 28.08 42.26 -11.91
C GLU A 1099 28.97 41.11 -12.35
N ILE A 1100 28.34 39.95 -12.61
CA ILE A 1100 29.01 38.77 -13.17
C ILE A 1100 29.22 39.02 -14.67
N ASN A 1101 30.42 39.48 -15.02
CA ASN A 1101 30.82 39.77 -16.41
C ASN A 1101 31.25 38.48 -17.13
N ILE A 1102 30.27 37.70 -17.62
CA ILE A 1102 30.51 36.53 -18.47
C ILE A 1102 30.77 36.98 -19.90
N ALA A 1103 31.99 36.75 -20.39
CA ALA A 1103 32.29 36.85 -21.81
C ALA A 1103 31.50 35.80 -22.61
N PRO A 1104 30.93 36.15 -23.78
CA PRO A 1104 30.16 35.20 -24.57
C PRO A 1104 31.06 34.11 -25.18
N PRO A 1105 30.60 32.85 -25.26
CA PRO A 1105 31.33 31.80 -25.98
C PRO A 1105 31.38 32.11 -27.49
N PRO A 1106 32.43 31.66 -28.21
CA PRO A 1106 32.60 31.96 -29.64
C PRO A 1106 31.50 31.32 -30.49
N ALA A 1107 31.09 32.02 -31.55
CA ALA A 1107 30.01 31.59 -32.43
C ALA A 1107 30.45 30.43 -33.35
N THR A 1108 29.64 29.37 -33.41
CA THR A 1108 29.75 28.32 -34.44
C THR A 1108 29.00 28.71 -35.72
N PRO A 1109 29.37 28.17 -36.90
CA PRO A 1109 28.93 28.74 -38.17
C PRO A 1109 27.46 28.48 -38.54
N LYS A 1110 26.87 29.41 -39.30
CA LYS A 1110 25.54 29.25 -39.90
C LYS A 1110 25.61 28.31 -41.11
N SER A 1111 24.72 27.32 -41.18
CA SER A 1111 24.34 26.66 -42.44
C SER A 1111 23.14 27.38 -43.06
N SER A 1112 23.29 27.87 -44.29
CA SER A 1112 22.20 28.49 -45.05
C SER A 1112 21.37 27.42 -45.80
N PRO A 1113 20.04 27.52 -45.86
CA PRO A 1113 19.22 26.62 -46.66
C PRO A 1113 19.29 26.98 -48.16
N ALA A 1114 19.40 25.97 -49.02
CA ALA A 1114 19.33 26.13 -50.48
C ALA A 1114 17.87 26.24 -50.97
N LYS A 1115 17.68 26.74 -52.20
CA LYS A 1115 16.39 26.99 -52.85
C LYS A 1115 16.45 26.61 -54.34
N PRO A 1116 15.40 26.01 -54.91
CA PRO A 1116 14.66 26.60 -56.06
C PRO A 1116 13.18 26.83 -55.68
N GLU A 1117 12.40 27.80 -56.19
CA GLU A 1117 11.94 28.07 -57.58
C GLU A 1117 11.05 26.93 -58.15
N LYS A 1118 9.93 27.15 -58.86
CA LYS A 1118 9.30 28.35 -59.51
C LYS A 1118 7.77 28.06 -59.64
N ALA A 1119 6.81 28.93 -60.04
CA ALA A 1119 6.81 30.29 -60.60
C ALA A 1119 5.48 31.09 -60.31
N ALA A 1120 5.28 32.16 -61.09
CA ALA A 1120 4.21 33.17 -61.22
C ALA A 1120 2.80 32.64 -61.65
N ARG A 1121 1.65 33.19 -61.15
CA ARG A 1121 0.83 34.37 -61.61
C ARG A 1121 -0.26 34.05 -62.68
N PRO A 1122 -1.29 34.91 -62.92
CA PRO A 1122 -1.84 36.05 -62.13
C PRO A 1122 -3.37 35.92 -61.88
N ALA A 1123 -3.99 36.97 -61.30
CA ALA A 1123 -5.44 37.20 -61.32
C ALA A 1123 -5.81 38.34 -62.29
N PRO A 1124 -7.11 38.56 -62.57
CA PRO A 1124 -7.64 39.93 -62.60
C PRO A 1124 -8.96 40.12 -61.81
N SER A 1125 -9.33 41.39 -61.62
CA SER A 1125 -10.57 41.89 -60.99
C SER A 1125 -11.78 41.85 -61.98
N ILE A 1126 -13.01 42.24 -61.63
CA ILE A 1126 -13.53 43.63 -61.51
C ILE A 1126 -14.85 43.68 -60.68
N ASP A 1127 -15.28 44.89 -60.35
CA ASP A 1127 -16.24 45.37 -59.35
C ASP A 1127 -17.72 44.90 -59.25
N LYS A 1128 -18.26 45.30 -58.09
CA LYS A 1128 -19.65 45.65 -57.70
C LYS A 1128 -20.47 46.40 -58.80
N PRO A 1129 -21.84 46.48 -58.75
CA PRO A 1129 -22.58 46.82 -57.52
C PRO A 1129 -24.06 46.36 -57.29
N GLN A 1130 -24.42 46.45 -55.99
CA GLN A 1130 -25.70 46.93 -55.42
C GLN A 1130 -27.06 46.15 -55.45
N THR A 1131 -27.76 46.34 -54.31
CA THR A 1131 -29.22 46.46 -54.08
C THR A 1131 -30.21 45.27 -54.02
N LYS A 1132 -30.68 45.02 -52.78
CA LYS A 1132 -32.08 44.99 -52.31
C LYS A 1132 -33.08 43.87 -52.73
N LYS A 1133 -33.44 43.09 -51.69
CA LYS A 1133 -34.80 42.75 -51.20
C LYS A 1133 -35.77 41.87 -52.04
N ALA A 1134 -35.99 40.67 -51.49
CA ALA A 1134 -37.26 40.20 -50.89
C ALA A 1134 -38.41 39.62 -51.76
N ALA A 1135 -38.80 38.38 -51.38
CA ALA A 1135 -40.17 37.90 -51.13
C ALA A 1135 -41.15 37.67 -52.33
N PRO A 1136 -42.21 36.84 -52.18
CA PRO A 1136 -42.34 35.62 -51.36
C PRO A 1136 -43.19 34.49 -52.01
N GLU A 1137 -43.48 33.44 -51.22
CA GLU A 1137 -44.68 32.57 -51.26
C GLU A 1137 -44.95 31.52 -52.37
N LYS A 1138 -45.29 30.31 -51.88
CA LYS A 1138 -46.35 29.37 -52.33
C LYS A 1138 -46.36 28.82 -53.77
N THR A 1139 -46.26 27.49 -53.84
CA THR A 1139 -47.46 26.64 -54.09
C THR A 1139 -47.23 25.22 -53.53
N ALA A 1140 -48.30 24.43 -53.34
CA ALA A 1140 -48.21 23.10 -52.75
C ALA A 1140 -49.31 22.15 -53.27
N ASN A 1141 -48.95 20.89 -53.51
CA ASN A 1141 -49.78 19.68 -53.63
C ASN A 1141 -48.85 18.48 -53.98
N ARG A 1142 -49.16 17.19 -53.69
CA ARG A 1142 -50.39 16.59 -53.16
C ARG A 1142 -50.15 15.26 -52.39
N ASP A 1143 -51.04 15.00 -51.44
CA ASP A 1143 -51.63 13.69 -51.06
C ASP A 1143 -50.83 12.47 -50.51
N LYS A 1144 -51.25 12.06 -49.28
CA LYS A 1144 -51.67 10.68 -48.85
C LYS A 1144 -50.58 9.59 -48.61
N THR A 1145 -50.70 8.64 -47.67
CA THR A 1145 -51.74 8.34 -46.63
C THR A 1145 -51.17 7.46 -45.50
N SER A 1146 -51.54 7.70 -44.23
CA SER A 1146 -51.74 6.65 -43.20
C SER A 1146 -52.51 7.19 -41.98
N SER A 1147 -53.08 6.30 -41.16
CA SER A 1147 -54.06 6.62 -40.10
C SER A 1147 -53.46 6.97 -38.72
N SER A 1148 -54.32 7.40 -37.79
CA SER A 1148 -53.97 7.95 -36.48
C SER A 1148 -54.15 6.98 -35.31
N SER A 1149 -53.42 7.23 -34.22
CA SER A 1149 -53.86 6.91 -32.86
C SER A 1149 -53.37 8.01 -31.91
N SER A 1150 -54.03 8.21 -30.75
CA SER A 1150 -53.83 9.41 -29.92
C SER A 1150 -53.28 9.10 -28.52
N GLY A 1151 -52.18 9.76 -28.15
CA GLY A 1151 -51.55 9.66 -26.83
C GLY A 1151 -51.45 11.04 -26.17
N LYS A 1152 -52.24 11.28 -25.11
CA LYS A 1152 -52.23 12.57 -24.39
C LYS A 1152 -51.00 12.71 -23.50
N GLU A 1153 -50.09 13.63 -23.85
CA GLU A 1153 -49.01 14.05 -22.96
C GLU A 1153 -49.54 14.66 -21.65
N LYS A 1154 -48.80 14.45 -20.56
CA LYS A 1154 -49.13 15.01 -19.24
C LYS A 1154 -48.31 16.26 -18.96
N ARG A 1155 -48.94 17.42 -19.19
CA ARG A 1155 -48.40 18.75 -18.84
C ARG A 1155 -47.85 18.76 -17.41
N LYS A 1156 -46.55 19.08 -17.26
CA LYS A 1156 -45.91 19.24 -15.94
C LYS A 1156 -46.45 20.51 -15.26
N LEU A 1157 -46.60 20.47 -13.94
CA LEU A 1157 -47.05 21.61 -13.14
C LEU A 1157 -45.95 22.67 -13.02
N THR A 1158 -46.31 23.95 -13.06
CA THR A 1158 -45.37 25.07 -12.85
C THR A 1158 -44.94 25.18 -11.38
N PRO A 1159 -43.83 25.89 -11.07
CA PRO A 1159 -43.40 26.12 -9.68
C PRO A 1159 -44.50 26.76 -8.81
N GLU A 1160 -45.26 27.71 -9.36
CA GLU A 1160 -46.41 28.33 -8.68
C GLU A 1160 -47.53 27.32 -8.39
N GLN A 1161 -47.85 26.46 -9.36
CA GLN A 1161 -48.84 25.38 -9.17
C GLN A 1161 -48.37 24.35 -8.14
N ILE A 1162 -47.06 24.18 -7.94
CA ILE A 1162 -46.49 23.37 -6.86
C ILE A 1162 -46.59 24.11 -5.52
N ALA A 1163 -46.31 25.42 -5.48
CA ALA A 1163 -46.41 26.25 -4.28
C ALA A 1163 -47.86 26.36 -3.77
N ALA A 1164 -48.82 26.71 -4.63
CA ALA A 1164 -50.24 26.76 -4.30
C ALA A 1164 -50.77 25.40 -3.81
N ARG A 1165 -50.26 24.30 -4.37
CA ARG A 1165 -50.63 22.93 -3.96
C ARG A 1165 -49.97 22.49 -2.65
N LYS A 1166 -48.84 23.09 -2.25
CA LYS A 1166 -48.26 22.98 -0.90
C LYS A 1166 -49.07 23.81 0.11
N ALA A 1167 -49.42 25.05 -0.21
CA ALA A 1167 -50.26 25.91 0.65
C ALA A 1167 -51.61 25.23 0.97
N LYS A 1168 -52.31 24.72 -0.06
CA LYS A 1168 -53.56 23.94 0.09
C LYS A 1168 -53.36 22.53 0.68
N LEU A 1169 -52.14 22.14 1.05
CA LEU A 1169 -51.85 20.94 1.86
C LEU A 1169 -51.49 21.29 3.31
N ALA A 1170 -51.00 22.51 3.58
CA ALA A 1170 -50.74 23.02 4.92
C ALA A 1170 -52.03 23.53 5.62
N GLN A 1171 -53.07 23.84 4.86
CA GLN A 1171 -54.39 24.26 5.36
C GLN A 1171 -55.40 23.10 5.55
N MET A 1172 -55.00 21.85 5.29
CA MET A 1172 -55.89 20.68 5.45
C MET A 1172 -55.84 20.12 6.86
N SER A 1173 -56.97 19.61 7.35
CA SER A 1173 -57.03 18.97 8.67
C SER A 1173 -56.20 17.67 8.72
N PRO A 1174 -55.79 17.20 9.92
CA PRO A 1174 -55.13 15.90 10.07
C PRO A 1174 -55.94 14.73 9.49
N GLU A 1175 -57.27 14.81 9.56
CA GLU A 1175 -58.20 13.79 9.06
C GLU A 1175 -58.30 13.82 7.53
N GLU A 1176 -58.38 15.00 6.92
CA GLU A 1176 -58.31 15.16 5.46
C GLU A 1176 -56.98 14.62 4.91
N LEU A 1177 -55.88 14.91 5.60
CA LEU A 1177 -54.55 14.39 5.27
C LEU A 1177 -54.47 12.86 5.42
N ALA A 1178 -55.12 12.28 6.42
CA ALA A 1178 -55.22 10.83 6.61
C ALA A 1178 -56.06 10.15 5.52
N ALA A 1179 -57.28 10.64 5.26
CA ALA A 1179 -58.17 10.13 4.21
C ALA A 1179 -57.50 10.21 2.83
N ARG A 1180 -56.80 11.32 2.54
CA ARG A 1180 -56.08 11.52 1.27
C ARG A 1180 -54.86 10.60 1.14
N LYS A 1181 -54.14 10.28 2.23
CA LYS A 1181 -53.09 9.24 2.25
C LYS A 1181 -53.69 7.85 1.98
N ALA A 1182 -54.79 7.50 2.64
CA ALA A 1182 -55.47 6.21 2.46
C ALA A 1182 -55.97 6.02 1.01
N ALA A 1183 -56.55 7.04 0.39
CA ALA A 1183 -56.96 7.02 -1.01
C ALA A 1183 -55.79 6.76 -1.98
N VAL A 1184 -54.61 7.37 -1.74
CA VAL A 1184 -53.39 7.13 -2.53
C VAL A 1184 -52.86 5.71 -2.32
N ALA A 1185 -52.88 5.19 -1.09
CA ALA A 1185 -52.48 3.81 -0.80
C ALA A 1185 -53.39 2.80 -1.51
N LYS A 1186 -54.72 2.97 -1.43
CA LYS A 1186 -55.71 2.13 -2.11
C LYS A 1186 -55.51 2.14 -3.63
N LYS A 1187 -55.15 3.29 -4.23
CA LYS A 1187 -54.85 3.41 -5.65
C LYS A 1187 -53.54 2.73 -6.07
N LYS A 1188 -52.48 2.78 -5.25
CA LYS A 1188 -51.25 2.00 -5.47
C LYS A 1188 -51.49 0.48 -5.38
N ALA A 1189 -52.27 0.04 -4.39
CA ALA A 1189 -52.59 -1.37 -4.20
C ALA A 1189 -53.35 -1.97 -5.41
N ALA A 1190 -54.26 -1.19 -6.02
CA ALA A 1190 -54.95 -1.59 -7.25
C ALA A 1190 -53.97 -1.78 -8.44
N GLN A 1191 -53.03 -0.86 -8.63
CA GLN A 1191 -52.01 -0.95 -9.69
C GLN A 1191 -51.07 -2.15 -9.49
N ALA A 1192 -50.66 -2.43 -8.24
CA ALA A 1192 -49.84 -3.59 -7.92
C ALA A 1192 -50.55 -4.94 -8.21
N LYS A 1193 -51.88 -5.01 -8.03
CA LYS A 1193 -52.67 -6.19 -8.41
C LYS A 1193 -52.77 -6.40 -9.93
N GLN A 1194 -52.75 -5.34 -10.75
CA GLN A 1194 -52.74 -5.48 -12.21
C GLN A 1194 -51.40 -6.04 -12.72
N GLN A 1195 -50.26 -5.59 -12.18
CA GLN A 1195 -48.94 -6.05 -12.63
C GLN A 1195 -48.62 -7.52 -12.29
N LYS A 1196 -49.36 -8.16 -11.37
CA LYS A 1196 -49.21 -9.60 -11.06
C LYS A 1196 -49.94 -10.55 -12.01
N LYS A 1197 -50.72 -10.07 -12.98
CA LYS A 1197 -51.47 -10.90 -13.94
C LYS A 1197 -50.81 -11.05 -15.33
N SER A 1198 -49.58 -10.55 -15.53
CA SER A 1198 -48.96 -10.44 -16.86
C SER A 1198 -47.49 -10.93 -16.91
N LYS A 1199 -47.26 -12.20 -16.56
CA LYS A 1199 -45.99 -12.91 -16.82
C LYS A 1199 -46.28 -14.37 -17.23
N PRO A 1200 -45.71 -14.87 -18.34
CA PRO A 1200 -45.68 -16.31 -18.65
C PRO A 1200 -44.73 -17.08 -17.73
N ASN A 1201 -44.83 -18.42 -17.76
CA ASN A 1201 -43.95 -19.35 -17.05
C ASN A 1201 -42.77 -19.78 -17.96
N PRO A 1202 -41.52 -19.93 -17.46
CA PRO A 1202 -40.37 -20.30 -18.28
C PRO A 1202 -39.93 -21.76 -18.05
N ASP A 1203 -40.64 -22.72 -18.64
CA ASP A 1203 -40.26 -24.15 -18.66
C ASP A 1203 -40.67 -24.80 -20.00
N SER A 1204 -39.91 -24.54 -21.06
CA SER A 1204 -40.00 -25.26 -22.35
C SER A 1204 -38.78 -24.98 -23.24
N GLU A 1205 -38.48 -25.93 -24.13
CA GLU A 1205 -37.64 -25.79 -25.34
C GLU A 1205 -36.15 -25.45 -25.13
N SER A 1206 -35.38 -26.48 -24.80
CA SER A 1206 -34.05 -26.69 -25.38
C SER A 1206 -34.13 -27.83 -26.41
N GLN A 1207 -34.27 -27.49 -27.70
CA GLN A 1207 -34.03 -28.43 -28.81
C GLN A 1207 -33.73 -27.70 -30.13
N ASP A 1208 -32.82 -28.31 -30.91
CA ASP A 1208 -32.54 -28.17 -32.34
C ASP A 1208 -32.35 -26.77 -32.98
N SER A 1209 -31.10 -26.27 -32.95
CA SER A 1209 -30.35 -25.72 -34.12
C SER A 1209 -28.89 -25.44 -33.76
#